data_AF-A0A7J8C575-F1
#
_entry.id   AF-A0A7J8C575-F1
#
_cell.length_a   1.000
_cell.length_b   1.000
_cell.length_c   1.000
_cell.angle_alpha   90.00
_cell.angle_beta   90.00
_cell.angle_gamma   90.00
#
_symmetry.space_group_name_H-M   'P 1'
#
loop_
_entity.id
_entity.type
_entity.pdbx_description
1 polymer ?
#
loop_
_entity_poly.entity_id
_entity_poly.type
_entity_poly.pdbx_seq_one_letter_code
_entity_poly.pdbx_strand_id
1 'polypeptide(L)'
;MNDPYIVITAMEEAALYGNVQQVVHLCLESEKTSTLLQTLDLIPSQAQKTLIFTCSVAETEIVCKVVESSSVFCLKMHKEMVFNLKSVLEQWKKKLSSGSHIVLALTDDCIPLLAITDATCVIHFSFPSSPKIFGGRLYCMSDHFQSLPEQGSPAKQGDKRTKSVLLLTERSACHAVGVLRYLERADAKIPSELYQFTAGVLEAKEDKKAKKPLCPYLKAFGFCKHKRLCPDRHHINPEIDMPRKLSNQAIPVFGYIKIIPFYILNATNYFGRIVDKHVDLYATLNAEMKEYFEDSSNKTTIEKVEKLGLYGLTEKTLFHRVQVLEVSQKEDTWAQDNVLVKFIDEGRTGHVTRDQLLHLPENFHILPPQAVEFIVCRVKPADNEIEWNPKVTRYIHHKIIGKLHDAKVVLALGNTVWIDPMVHITKLLNLKTSVIDYNVRAEILSMGMGIDNSEHIEQLKKLSEGAKIRTVEESPSQTLMTSAAADAACLQSTQKGDRGAGGGADSETNSENQKHETSPENTTDASVNKTTEPLQSFHPQIKWFQKDDVVILKIKIRNVKDYKCKYFRDRVIFSAWAGEKFYLADLHLQANIVKDGCRCVVEGDEPVITLAKQRRESWCSLLKQRNPNVAFDFDHWEECEEESHFSKVTYSKNPSCKVAEVIEDSDQTSEDDGSESE
;
A
#
# COMPACT_ATOMS: atom_id res chain seq x y z
N MET A 1 -12.03 32.63 -14.93
CA MET A 1 -11.28 31.56 -15.61
C MET A 1 -11.77 30.25 -15.02
N ASN A 2 -12.69 29.56 -15.69
CA ASN A 2 -13.50 28.49 -15.08
C ASN A 2 -13.39 27.14 -15.81
N ASP A 3 -12.27 26.87 -16.49
CA ASP A 3 -12.06 25.55 -17.09
C ASP A 3 -11.08 24.74 -16.23
N PRO A 4 -11.42 23.49 -15.86
CA PRO A 4 -10.51 22.61 -15.15
C PRO A 4 -9.35 22.21 -16.07
N TYR A 5 -8.12 22.43 -15.61
CA TYR A 5 -6.91 22.00 -16.32
C TYR A 5 -6.44 20.64 -15.79
N ILE A 6 -6.08 19.73 -16.71
CA ILE A 6 -5.41 18.48 -16.38
C ILE A 6 -3.92 18.69 -16.64
N VAL A 7 -3.10 18.56 -15.59
CA VAL A 7 -1.64 18.65 -15.69
C VAL A 7 -1.06 17.24 -15.54
N ILE A 8 -0.48 16.71 -16.61
CA ILE A 8 0.17 15.40 -16.61
C ILE A 8 1.68 15.62 -16.68
N THR A 9 2.37 15.32 -15.58
CA THR A 9 3.83 15.53 -15.47
C THR A 9 4.65 14.36 -15.98
N ALA A 10 4.06 13.16 -16.03
CA ALA A 10 4.68 11.97 -16.61
C ALA A 10 4.36 11.88 -18.11
N MET A 11 5.38 11.97 -18.97
CA MET A 11 5.19 12.04 -20.42
C MET A 11 4.60 10.75 -21.00
N GLU A 12 4.92 9.60 -20.42
CA GLU A 12 4.31 8.31 -20.77
C GLU A 12 2.81 8.28 -20.46
N GLU A 13 2.37 8.94 -19.39
CA GLU A 13 0.95 9.08 -19.05
C GLU A 13 0.25 10.07 -19.98
N ALA A 14 0.96 11.12 -20.40
CA ALA A 14 0.46 12.08 -21.38
C ALA A 14 0.22 11.41 -22.74
N ALA A 15 1.08 10.48 -23.15
CA ALA A 15 0.90 9.70 -24.37
C ALA A 15 -0.32 8.76 -24.30
N LEU A 16 -0.56 8.13 -23.14
CA LEU A 16 -1.78 7.33 -22.93
C LEU A 16 -3.03 8.21 -23.00
N TYR A 17 -3.02 9.35 -22.32
CA TYR A 17 -4.11 10.32 -22.36
C TYR A 17 -4.35 10.85 -23.78
N GLY A 18 -3.27 11.08 -24.54
CA GLY A 18 -3.27 11.51 -25.94
C GLY A 18 -3.67 10.44 -26.95
N ASN A 19 -4.08 9.24 -26.50
CA ASN A 19 -4.56 8.14 -27.33
C ASN A 19 -3.51 7.59 -28.33
N VAL A 20 -2.22 7.59 -27.94
CA VAL A 20 -1.16 6.96 -28.73
C VAL A 20 -1.33 5.44 -28.71
N GLN A 21 -1.49 4.85 -29.89
CA GLN A 21 -1.65 3.40 -30.04
C GLN A 21 -0.36 2.67 -29.67
N GLN A 22 -0.42 1.75 -28.71
CA GLN A 22 0.71 0.92 -28.32
C GLN A 22 0.67 -0.43 -29.04
N VAL A 23 1.76 -0.79 -29.71
CA VAL A 23 1.93 -2.04 -30.45
C VAL A 23 3.19 -2.74 -29.95
N VAL A 24 3.10 -4.04 -29.71
CA VAL A 24 4.25 -4.85 -29.27
C VAL A 24 4.49 -5.99 -30.24
N HIS A 25 5.76 -6.17 -30.63
CA HIS A 25 6.21 -7.32 -31.40
C HIS A 25 7.23 -8.09 -30.57
N LEU A 26 6.94 -9.37 -30.33
CA LEU A 26 7.88 -10.32 -29.76
C LEU A 26 8.67 -10.96 -30.89
N CYS A 27 10.00 -10.88 -30.85
CA CYS A 27 10.87 -11.51 -31.83
C CYS A 27 12.20 -11.92 -31.19
N LEU A 28 12.94 -12.80 -31.86
CA LEU A 28 14.30 -13.15 -31.46
C LEU A 28 15.25 -11.98 -31.79
N GLU A 29 16.31 -11.81 -31.00
CA GLU A 29 17.29 -10.74 -31.28
C GLU A 29 17.89 -10.87 -32.69
N SER A 30 18.05 -12.09 -33.21
CA SER A 30 18.52 -12.35 -34.58
C SER A 30 17.54 -11.90 -35.68
N GLU A 31 16.25 -11.77 -35.37
CA GLU A 31 15.16 -11.41 -36.29
C GLU A 31 14.71 -9.95 -36.11
N LYS A 32 15.39 -9.20 -35.24
CA LYS A 32 14.97 -7.86 -34.82
C LYS A 32 14.96 -6.85 -35.98
N THR A 33 15.95 -6.93 -36.86
CA THR A 33 16.04 -6.07 -38.06
C THR A 33 15.00 -6.42 -39.12
N SER A 34 14.69 -7.71 -39.32
CA SER A 34 13.62 -8.11 -40.24
C SER A 34 12.25 -7.71 -39.70
N THR A 35 12.02 -7.85 -38.38
CA THR A 35 10.80 -7.39 -37.71
C THR A 35 10.64 -5.88 -37.82
N LEU A 36 11.73 -5.12 -37.68
CA LEU A 36 11.72 -3.66 -37.91
C LEU A 36 11.24 -3.33 -39.33
N LEU A 37 11.79 -3.99 -40.35
CA LEU A 37 11.40 -3.76 -41.75
C LEU A 37 9.94 -4.12 -42.01
N GLN A 38 9.42 -5.19 -41.42
CA GLN A 38 8.01 -5.57 -41.50
C GLN A 38 7.08 -4.56 -40.81
N THR A 39 7.60 -3.83 -39.82
CA THR A 39 6.85 -2.81 -39.07
C THR A 39 6.76 -1.49 -39.85
N LEU A 40 7.77 -1.18 -40.68
CA LEU A 40 7.78 0.04 -41.47
C LEU A 40 6.76 -0.06 -42.61
N ASP A 41 5.94 0.98 -42.75
CA ASP A 41 5.01 1.11 -43.85
C ASP A 41 5.75 1.65 -45.09
N LEU A 42 6.15 0.74 -45.97
CA LEU A 42 6.95 1.08 -47.16
C LEU A 42 6.16 1.87 -48.20
N ILE A 43 4.82 1.90 -48.12
CA ILE A 43 3.95 2.58 -49.08
C ILE A 43 2.81 3.29 -48.31
N PRO A 44 3.14 4.33 -47.51
CA PRO A 44 2.14 4.91 -46.62
C PRO A 44 1.14 5.74 -47.41
N SER A 45 -0.15 5.60 -47.10
CA SER A 45 -1.21 6.40 -47.75
C SER A 45 -1.12 7.90 -47.40
N GLN A 46 -0.45 8.23 -46.29
CA GLN A 46 -0.24 9.58 -45.77
C GLN A 46 1.23 9.83 -45.48
N ALA A 47 1.62 11.10 -45.29
CA ALA A 47 2.98 11.42 -44.87
C ALA A 47 3.27 10.81 -43.49
N GLN A 48 4.36 10.06 -43.37
CA GLN A 48 4.78 9.45 -42.10
C GLN A 48 6.14 9.98 -41.66
N LYS A 49 6.24 10.28 -40.36
CA LYS A 49 7.48 10.67 -39.66
C LYS A 49 7.76 9.65 -38.57
N THR A 50 8.75 8.79 -38.79
CA THR A 50 9.08 7.70 -37.87
C THR A 50 10.41 7.96 -37.16
N LEU A 51 10.40 7.89 -35.83
CA LEU A 51 11.60 7.89 -35.01
C LEU A 51 11.95 6.46 -34.60
N ILE A 52 13.18 6.02 -34.82
CA ILE A 52 13.66 4.70 -34.38
C ILE A 52 14.73 4.90 -33.30
N PHE A 53 14.40 4.55 -32.06
CA PHE A 53 15.30 4.71 -30.93
C PHE A 53 16.18 3.47 -30.71
N THR A 54 17.48 3.73 -30.63
CA THR A 54 18.55 2.74 -30.46
C THR A 54 19.39 3.04 -29.21
N CYS A 55 20.11 2.04 -28.68
CA CYS A 55 20.87 2.19 -27.43
C CYS A 55 22.37 2.47 -27.61
N SER A 56 22.89 2.41 -28.84
CA SER A 56 24.31 2.64 -29.12
C SER A 56 24.52 3.20 -30.52
N VAL A 57 25.66 3.87 -30.72
CA VAL A 57 26.08 4.41 -32.03
C VAL A 57 26.14 3.32 -33.09
N ALA A 58 26.72 2.16 -32.76
CA ALA A 58 26.82 1.04 -33.68
C ALA A 58 25.43 0.52 -34.09
N GLU A 59 24.48 0.47 -33.16
CA GLU A 59 23.10 0.06 -33.45
C GLU A 59 22.40 1.07 -34.35
N THR A 60 22.57 2.39 -34.10
CA THR A 60 22.02 3.45 -34.97
C THR A 60 22.53 3.30 -36.40
N GLU A 61 23.83 3.06 -36.58
CA GLU A 61 24.47 2.89 -37.89
C GLU A 61 23.93 1.66 -38.63
N ILE A 62 23.76 0.53 -37.93
CA ILE A 62 23.20 -0.70 -38.51
C ILE A 62 21.75 -0.48 -38.93
N VAL A 63 20.92 0.10 -38.04
CA VAL A 63 19.51 0.38 -38.31
C VAL A 63 19.37 1.31 -39.52
N CYS A 64 20.18 2.37 -39.61
CA CYS A 64 20.15 3.29 -40.75
C CYS A 64 20.40 2.56 -42.08
N LYS A 65 21.47 1.76 -42.14
CA LYS A 65 21.82 0.96 -43.34
C LYS A 65 20.72 -0.04 -43.73
N VAL A 66 20.11 -0.71 -42.75
CA VAL A 66 19.03 -1.67 -42.99
C VAL A 66 17.80 -0.97 -43.57
N VAL A 67 17.41 0.18 -43.02
CA VAL A 67 16.27 0.96 -43.53
C VAL A 67 16.54 1.50 -44.94
N GLU A 68 17.73 2.05 -45.19
CA GLU A 68 18.15 2.53 -46.50
C GLU A 68 18.15 1.42 -47.56
N SER A 69 18.55 0.20 -47.18
CA SER A 69 18.53 -0.97 -48.09
C SER A 69 17.12 -1.34 -48.56
N SER A 70 16.08 -0.90 -47.85
CA SER A 70 14.67 -1.10 -48.19
C SER A 70 14.06 0.09 -48.95
N SER A 71 14.90 0.97 -49.52
CA SER A 71 14.50 2.16 -50.29
C SER A 71 13.70 3.21 -49.50
N VAL A 72 13.80 3.21 -48.16
CA VAL A 72 13.20 4.23 -47.29
C VAL A 72 14.24 5.28 -46.95
N PHE A 73 13.85 6.56 -47.03
CA PHE A 73 14.74 7.67 -46.69
C PHE A 73 14.97 7.72 -45.18
N CYS A 74 16.22 7.48 -44.75
CA CYS A 74 16.61 7.41 -43.35
C CYS A 74 17.65 8.47 -43.02
N LEU A 75 17.40 9.21 -41.95
CA LEU A 75 18.35 10.08 -41.28
C LEU A 75 18.91 9.37 -40.07
N LYS A 76 20.10 9.77 -39.63
CA LYS A 76 20.71 9.28 -38.38
C LYS A 76 21.20 10.43 -37.51
N MET A 77 21.06 10.25 -36.20
CA MET A 77 21.59 11.17 -35.20
C MET A 77 22.06 10.42 -33.96
N HIS A 78 23.31 10.60 -33.56
CA HIS A 78 23.84 10.09 -32.30
C HIS A 78 24.84 11.08 -31.71
N LYS A 79 25.29 10.82 -30.48
CA LYS A 79 26.18 11.72 -29.71
C LYS A 79 27.47 12.17 -30.42
N GLU A 80 27.94 11.43 -31.43
CA GLU A 80 29.18 11.75 -32.17
C GLU A 80 28.91 12.61 -33.42
N MET A 81 27.64 12.88 -33.76
CA MET A 81 27.23 13.62 -34.97
C MET A 81 26.70 15.03 -34.69
N VAL A 82 27.19 15.70 -33.64
CA VAL A 82 26.69 17.01 -33.18
C VAL A 82 26.67 18.08 -34.27
N PHE A 83 27.65 18.07 -35.19
CA PHE A 83 27.74 19.05 -36.30
C PHE A 83 26.64 18.89 -37.37
N ASN A 84 25.97 17.74 -37.45
CA ASN A 84 24.92 17.47 -38.44
C ASN A 84 23.52 17.89 -37.97
N LEU A 85 23.37 18.44 -36.77
CA LEU A 85 22.08 18.79 -36.16
C LEU A 85 21.22 19.69 -37.05
N LYS A 86 21.79 20.78 -37.59
CA LYS A 86 21.05 21.72 -38.45
C LYS A 86 20.53 21.05 -39.72
N SER A 87 21.37 20.27 -40.39
CA SER A 87 21.00 19.54 -41.61
C SER A 87 19.86 18.55 -41.36
N VAL A 88 19.94 17.77 -40.27
CA VAL A 88 18.90 16.79 -39.92
C VAL A 88 17.58 17.48 -39.59
N LEU A 89 17.61 18.59 -38.82
CA LEU A 89 16.40 19.35 -38.50
C LEU A 89 15.77 20.02 -39.73
N GLU A 90 16.58 20.58 -40.62
CA GLU A 90 16.09 21.14 -41.89
C GLU A 90 15.40 20.08 -42.73
N GLN A 91 15.96 18.87 -42.81
CA GLN A 91 15.36 17.76 -43.54
C GLN A 91 14.08 17.23 -42.87
N TRP A 92 14.08 17.10 -41.54
CA TRP A 92 12.90 16.67 -40.77
C TRP A 92 11.72 17.65 -40.90
N LYS A 93 12.00 18.96 -40.95
CA LYS A 93 10.99 20.02 -41.06
C LYS A 93 10.43 20.19 -42.48
N LYS A 94 11.01 19.55 -43.51
CA LYS A 94 10.47 19.65 -44.88
C LYS A 94 9.02 19.16 -44.92
N LYS A 95 8.19 19.89 -45.66
CA LYS A 95 6.79 19.51 -45.87
C LYS A 95 6.75 18.26 -46.75
N LEU A 96 6.25 17.17 -46.18
CA LEU A 96 6.13 15.89 -46.87
C LEU A 96 4.86 15.86 -47.72
N SER A 97 4.95 15.31 -48.92
CA SER A 97 3.77 14.96 -49.74
C SER A 97 3.10 13.70 -49.22
N SER A 98 1.83 13.50 -49.56
CA SER A 98 1.16 12.21 -49.37
C SER A 98 1.95 11.11 -50.08
N GLY A 99 2.16 9.97 -49.42
CA GLY A 99 3.03 8.90 -49.93
C GLY A 99 4.48 8.96 -49.46
N SER A 100 4.91 10.03 -48.77
CA SER A 100 6.30 10.18 -48.33
C SER A 100 6.53 9.66 -46.92
N HIS A 101 7.61 8.90 -46.73
CA HIS A 101 8.06 8.38 -45.44
C HIS A 101 9.45 8.92 -45.12
N ILE A 102 9.58 9.61 -43.98
CA ILE A 102 10.88 9.97 -43.41
C ILE A 102 11.11 9.18 -42.14
N VAL A 103 12.29 8.57 -42.05
CA VAL A 103 12.75 7.85 -40.87
C VAL A 103 13.94 8.59 -40.28
N LEU A 104 14.01 8.69 -38.95
CA LEU A 104 15.20 9.15 -38.24
C LEU A 104 15.58 8.11 -37.17
N ALA A 105 16.73 7.47 -37.35
CA ALA A 105 17.33 6.59 -36.37
C ALA A 105 18.18 7.40 -35.39
N LEU A 106 17.96 7.24 -34.08
CA LEU A 106 18.66 8.04 -33.08
C LEU A 106 18.93 7.36 -31.75
N THR A 107 19.89 7.91 -31.00
CA THR A 107 20.13 7.60 -29.58
C THR A 107 19.38 8.58 -28.66
N ASP A 108 19.08 8.15 -27.44
CA ASP A 108 18.29 8.93 -26.47
C ASP A 108 18.88 10.31 -26.14
N ASP A 109 20.20 10.43 -26.11
CA ASP A 109 20.91 11.69 -25.79
C ASP A 109 20.58 12.84 -26.75
N CYS A 110 20.07 12.52 -27.95
CA CYS A 110 19.75 13.51 -28.98
C CYS A 110 18.34 14.10 -28.83
N ILE A 111 17.47 13.52 -27.99
CA ILE A 111 16.07 13.96 -27.84
C ILE A 111 15.99 15.45 -27.43
N PRO A 112 16.72 15.92 -26.39
CA PRO A 112 16.61 17.32 -25.95
C PRO A 112 17.09 18.32 -27.02
N LEU A 113 18.08 17.93 -27.83
CA LEU A 113 18.67 18.78 -28.87
C LEU A 113 17.76 18.93 -30.09
N LEU A 114 17.00 17.88 -30.41
CA LEU A 114 16.16 17.85 -31.61
C LEU A 114 14.80 18.51 -31.38
N ALA A 115 14.26 18.47 -30.15
CA ALA A 115 12.95 19.03 -29.79
C ALA A 115 11.83 18.68 -30.78
N ILE A 116 11.86 17.44 -31.30
CA ILE A 116 10.84 16.92 -32.22
C ILE A 116 9.57 16.63 -31.42
N THR A 117 8.42 17.08 -31.94
CA THR A 117 7.08 16.90 -31.34
C THR A 117 6.05 16.38 -32.35
N ASP A 118 6.39 16.37 -33.64
CA ASP A 118 5.49 16.08 -34.76
C ASP A 118 5.67 14.68 -35.36
N ALA A 119 6.34 13.77 -34.65
CA ALA A 119 6.48 12.38 -35.11
C ALA A 119 5.12 11.67 -35.13
N THR A 120 4.88 10.85 -36.15
CA THR A 120 3.65 10.05 -36.27
C THR A 120 3.82 8.63 -35.74
N CYS A 121 5.07 8.15 -35.69
CA CYS A 121 5.40 6.83 -35.19
C CYS A 121 6.73 6.86 -34.42
N VAL A 122 6.77 6.17 -33.28
CA VAL A 122 7.97 5.93 -32.49
C VAL A 122 8.20 4.43 -32.40
N ILE A 123 9.36 3.96 -32.85
CA ILE A 123 9.79 2.57 -32.76
C ILE A 123 10.88 2.47 -31.70
N HIS A 124 10.61 1.70 -30.65
CA HIS A 124 11.57 1.33 -29.63
C HIS A 124 12.32 0.08 -30.10
N PHE A 125 13.35 0.29 -30.95
CA PHE A 125 14.22 -0.79 -31.38
C PHE A 125 15.01 -1.34 -30.19
N SER A 126 15.56 -0.45 -29.35
CA SER A 126 16.13 -0.83 -28.06
C SER A 126 15.45 -0.10 -26.90
N PHE A 127 15.36 -0.76 -25.75
CA PHE A 127 14.66 -0.21 -24.59
C PHE A 127 15.50 0.82 -23.83
N PRO A 128 14.88 1.90 -23.31
CA PRO A 128 15.59 2.91 -22.54
C PRO A 128 15.94 2.40 -21.14
N SER A 129 16.98 2.99 -20.55
CA SER A 129 17.43 2.67 -19.19
C SER A 129 16.46 3.09 -18.09
N SER A 130 15.54 4.03 -18.36
CA SER A 130 14.56 4.51 -17.38
C SER A 130 13.19 4.85 -18.01
N PRO A 131 12.09 4.79 -17.22
CA PRO A 131 10.76 5.20 -17.66
C PRO A 131 10.68 6.67 -18.10
N LYS A 132 11.48 7.55 -17.49
CA LYS A 132 11.53 8.98 -17.87
C LYS A 132 11.98 9.16 -19.32
N ILE A 133 13.00 8.41 -19.76
CA ILE A 133 13.48 8.45 -21.14
C ILE A 133 12.42 7.83 -22.07
N PHE A 134 11.77 6.73 -21.64
CA PHE A 134 10.65 6.15 -22.38
C PHE A 134 9.53 7.17 -22.64
N GLY A 135 9.11 7.92 -21.61
CA GLY A 135 8.16 9.01 -21.75
C GLY A 135 8.66 10.11 -22.69
N GLY A 136 9.93 10.49 -22.59
CA GLY A 136 10.56 11.46 -23.50
C GLY A 136 10.50 11.05 -24.98
N ARG A 137 10.70 9.77 -25.28
CA ARG A 137 10.53 9.23 -26.65
C ARG A 137 9.10 9.37 -27.14
N LEU A 138 8.12 9.09 -26.29
CA LEU A 138 6.70 9.21 -26.64
C LEU A 138 6.25 10.65 -26.80
N TYR A 139 6.83 11.57 -26.02
CA TYR A 139 6.59 13.00 -26.12
C TYR A 139 6.98 13.59 -27.48
N CYS A 140 7.84 12.90 -28.24
CA CYS A 140 8.13 13.28 -29.62
C CYS A 140 6.94 13.24 -30.58
N MET A 141 5.79 12.71 -30.14
CA MET A 141 4.52 12.69 -30.86
C MET A 141 3.47 13.65 -30.28
N SER A 142 3.85 14.54 -29.37
CA SER A 142 2.93 15.38 -28.57
C SER A 142 2.03 16.30 -29.41
N ASP A 143 2.47 16.75 -30.59
CA ASP A 143 1.64 17.58 -31.48
C ASP A 143 0.40 16.83 -32.01
N HIS A 144 0.42 15.50 -31.93
CA HIS A 144 -0.67 14.62 -32.39
C HIS A 144 -1.48 14.02 -31.24
N PHE A 145 -1.27 14.44 -30.00
CA PHE A 145 -2.06 13.96 -28.86
C PHE A 145 -3.51 14.43 -28.99
N GLN A 146 -4.43 13.48 -29.01
CA GLN A 146 -5.85 13.76 -29.18
C GLN A 146 -6.49 14.09 -27.83
N SER A 147 -7.26 15.17 -27.76
CA SER A 147 -8.10 15.44 -26.59
C SER A 147 -9.45 14.72 -26.74
N LEU A 148 -9.96 14.14 -25.64
CA LEU A 148 -11.22 13.38 -25.61
C LEU A 148 -12.52 14.11 -26.09
N PRO A 149 -12.67 15.46 -26.19
CA PRO A 149 -13.99 16.03 -26.51
C PRO A 149 -14.45 15.89 -27.97
N GLU A 150 -13.56 15.56 -28.92
CA GLU A 150 -13.90 15.57 -30.37
C GLU A 150 -14.24 14.18 -30.94
N GLN A 151 -14.85 13.29 -30.16
CA GLN A 151 -15.37 12.01 -30.68
C GLN A 151 -16.69 12.19 -31.45
N GLY A 152 -16.58 12.72 -32.67
CA GLY A 152 -17.59 12.55 -33.71
C GLY A 152 -17.40 11.23 -34.46
N SER A 153 -18.26 10.24 -34.20
CA SER A 153 -18.44 8.97 -34.94
C SER A 153 -17.21 8.04 -35.13
N PRO A 154 -17.25 6.77 -34.66
CA PRO A 154 -16.10 5.84 -34.71
C PRO A 154 -15.69 5.33 -36.11
N ALA A 155 -16.51 5.56 -37.14
CA ALA A 155 -16.46 4.76 -38.38
C ALA A 155 -15.47 5.27 -39.45
N LYS A 156 -14.73 6.37 -39.23
CA LYS A 156 -13.83 6.95 -40.27
C LYS A 156 -12.37 7.21 -39.83
N GLN A 157 -11.95 6.80 -38.63
CA GLN A 157 -10.63 7.15 -38.07
C GLN A 157 -9.59 6.00 -38.04
N GLY A 158 -9.80 4.92 -38.81
CA GLY A 158 -8.96 3.71 -38.73
C GLY A 158 -7.45 3.91 -38.97
N ASP A 159 -7.04 4.99 -39.64
CA ASP A 159 -5.64 5.20 -40.09
C ASP A 159 -4.92 6.43 -39.52
N LYS A 160 -5.52 7.15 -38.56
CA LYS A 160 -4.98 8.45 -38.06
C LYS A 160 -4.30 8.40 -36.70
N ARG A 161 -4.14 7.23 -36.08
CA ARG A 161 -3.56 7.15 -34.72
C ARG A 161 -2.04 7.10 -34.79
N THR A 162 -1.40 7.93 -33.97
CA THR A 162 0.03 7.83 -33.72
C THR A 162 0.35 6.49 -33.06
N LYS A 163 1.50 5.92 -33.44
CA LYS A 163 1.87 4.55 -33.04
C LYS A 163 3.18 4.57 -32.26
N SER A 164 3.18 3.91 -31.11
CA SER A 164 4.40 3.49 -30.43
C SER A 164 4.56 1.98 -30.62
N VAL A 165 5.65 1.57 -31.26
CA VAL A 165 5.94 0.16 -31.54
C VAL A 165 7.12 -0.30 -30.70
N LEU A 166 6.93 -1.37 -29.94
CA LEU A 166 7.90 -1.95 -29.01
C LEU A 166 8.43 -3.26 -29.59
N LEU A 167 9.72 -3.33 -29.92
CA LEU A 167 10.36 -4.57 -30.37
C LEU A 167 10.99 -5.28 -29.18
N LEU A 168 10.26 -6.23 -28.60
CA LEU A 168 10.67 -6.93 -27.38
C LEU A 168 11.36 -8.27 -27.73
N THR A 169 12.60 -8.42 -27.29
CA THR A 169 13.43 -9.62 -27.49
C THR A 169 13.82 -10.25 -26.16
N GLU A 170 14.44 -11.44 -26.21
CA GLU A 170 14.98 -12.13 -25.04
C GLU A 170 16.04 -11.32 -24.29
N ARG A 171 16.79 -10.45 -24.98
CA ARG A 171 17.77 -9.54 -24.35
C ARG A 171 17.11 -8.42 -23.55
N SER A 172 15.83 -8.14 -23.82
CA SER A 172 15.04 -7.08 -23.16
C SER A 172 14.19 -7.61 -22.00
N ALA A 173 14.45 -8.84 -21.51
CA ALA A 173 13.70 -9.50 -20.45
C ALA A 173 13.53 -8.67 -19.17
N CYS A 174 14.53 -7.84 -18.82
CA CYS A 174 14.45 -6.97 -17.64
C CYS A 174 13.29 -5.95 -17.72
N HIS A 175 12.95 -5.50 -18.94
CA HIS A 175 11.91 -4.52 -19.22
C HIS A 175 10.51 -5.14 -19.41
N ALA A 176 10.43 -6.43 -19.77
CA ALA A 176 9.20 -7.12 -20.16
C ALA A 176 8.03 -6.92 -19.17
N VAL A 177 8.31 -7.03 -17.86
CA VAL A 177 7.30 -6.85 -16.80
C VAL A 177 6.75 -5.42 -16.76
N GLY A 178 7.63 -4.43 -16.96
CA GLY A 178 7.25 -3.02 -17.01
C GLY A 178 6.44 -2.69 -18.26
N VAL A 179 6.86 -3.24 -19.41
CA VAL A 179 6.15 -3.12 -20.69
C VAL A 179 4.76 -3.71 -20.61
N LEU A 180 4.61 -4.94 -20.11
CA LEU A 180 3.30 -5.58 -19.96
C LEU A 180 2.35 -4.71 -19.11
N ARG A 181 2.84 -4.20 -17.97
CA ARG A 181 2.04 -3.33 -17.09
C ARG A 181 1.61 -2.03 -17.79
N TYR A 182 2.48 -1.47 -18.63
CA TYR A 182 2.17 -0.27 -19.40
C TYR A 182 1.12 -0.57 -20.48
N LEU A 183 1.26 -1.68 -21.21
CA LEU A 183 0.30 -2.13 -22.23
C LEU A 183 -1.08 -2.48 -21.66
N GLU A 184 -1.14 -3.12 -20.48
CA GLU A 184 -2.40 -3.45 -19.77
C GLU A 184 -3.23 -2.18 -19.48
N ARG A 185 -2.57 -1.03 -19.35
CA ARG A 185 -3.20 0.28 -19.11
C ARG A 185 -3.52 1.05 -20.38
N ALA A 186 -2.91 0.67 -21.51
CA ALA A 186 -3.01 1.36 -22.78
C ALA A 186 -4.13 0.84 -23.70
N ASP A 187 -4.99 -0.06 -23.18
CA ASP A 187 -5.98 -0.81 -23.97
C ASP A 187 -5.38 -1.45 -25.23
N ALA A 188 -4.11 -1.88 -25.11
CA ALA A 188 -3.37 -2.47 -26.23
C ALA A 188 -3.76 -3.93 -26.44
N LYS A 189 -3.63 -4.41 -27.68
CA LYS A 189 -3.74 -5.85 -27.97
C LYS A 189 -2.46 -6.55 -27.52
N ILE A 190 -2.54 -7.30 -26.42
CA ILE A 190 -1.39 -7.97 -25.82
C ILE A 190 -1.35 -9.44 -26.26
N PRO A 191 -0.27 -9.91 -26.91
CA PRO A 191 -0.11 -11.32 -27.28
C PRO A 191 -0.01 -12.24 -26.05
N SER A 192 -0.57 -13.44 -26.12
CA SER A 192 -0.48 -14.46 -25.06
C SER A 192 0.96 -14.83 -24.71
N GLU A 193 1.83 -14.81 -25.70
CA GLU A 193 3.26 -15.11 -25.60
C GLU A 193 3.96 -14.11 -24.67
N LEU A 194 3.48 -12.85 -24.60
CA LEU A 194 4.04 -11.86 -23.69
C LEU A 194 3.71 -12.20 -22.23
N TYR A 195 2.50 -12.69 -21.96
CA TYR A 195 2.11 -13.15 -20.62
C TYR A 195 2.97 -14.35 -20.17
N GLN A 196 3.21 -15.31 -21.08
CA GLN A 196 4.06 -16.47 -20.79
C GLN A 196 5.52 -16.05 -20.57
N PHE A 197 6.07 -15.20 -21.45
CA PHE A 197 7.43 -14.69 -21.33
C PHE A 197 7.64 -13.94 -20.01
N THR A 198 6.71 -13.04 -19.65
CA THR A 198 6.78 -12.29 -18.40
C THR A 198 6.60 -13.16 -17.15
N ALA A 199 5.79 -14.23 -17.23
CA ALA A 199 5.67 -15.21 -16.15
C ALA A 199 7.01 -15.89 -15.85
N GLY A 200 7.72 -16.37 -16.87
CA GLY A 200 9.06 -16.96 -16.71
C GLY A 200 10.10 -15.96 -16.17
N VAL A 201 10.04 -14.69 -16.63
CA VAL A 201 10.89 -13.62 -16.07
C VAL A 201 10.60 -13.37 -14.59
N LEU A 202 9.33 -13.40 -14.19
CA LEU A 202 8.93 -13.20 -12.79
C LEU A 202 9.38 -14.37 -11.91
N GLU A 203 9.28 -15.60 -12.39
CA GLU A 203 9.77 -16.81 -11.70
C GLU A 203 11.29 -16.73 -11.48
N ALA A 204 12.07 -16.45 -12.53
CA ALA A 204 13.52 -16.29 -12.40
C ALA A 204 13.91 -15.10 -11.50
N LYS A 205 13.12 -14.03 -11.47
CA LYS A 205 13.30 -12.92 -10.51
C LYS A 205 13.00 -13.35 -9.09
N GLU A 206 12.01 -14.22 -8.89
CA GLU A 206 11.61 -14.72 -7.59
C GLU A 206 12.66 -15.68 -7.01
N ASP A 207 13.25 -16.55 -7.83
CA ASP A 207 14.34 -17.45 -7.41
C ASP A 207 15.57 -16.67 -6.90
N LYS A 208 15.88 -15.54 -7.53
CA LYS A 208 16.96 -14.63 -7.08
C LYS A 208 16.70 -14.03 -5.70
N LYS A 209 15.46 -14.07 -5.19
CA LYS A 209 15.08 -13.58 -3.87
C LYS A 209 15.11 -14.67 -2.79
N ALA A 210 15.59 -15.88 -3.08
CA ALA A 210 15.57 -17.01 -2.12
C ALA A 210 16.14 -16.70 -0.72
N LYS A 211 17.11 -15.78 -0.63
CA LYS A 211 17.74 -15.32 0.64
C LYS A 211 17.14 -14.02 1.22
N LYS A 212 16.20 -13.39 0.53
CA LYS A 212 15.49 -12.18 0.99
C LYS A 212 14.45 -12.56 2.06
N PRO A 213 14.06 -11.62 2.93
CA PRO A 213 12.96 -11.85 3.86
C PRO A 213 11.66 -12.13 3.08
N LEU A 214 10.75 -12.88 3.71
CA LEU A 214 9.40 -13.09 3.19
C LEU A 214 8.64 -11.76 3.18
N CYS A 215 7.96 -11.47 2.06
CA CYS A 215 7.25 -10.22 1.83
C CYS A 215 6.33 -9.87 3.01
N PRO A 216 6.49 -8.68 3.64
CA PRO A 216 5.67 -8.27 4.79
C PRO A 216 4.17 -8.28 4.50
N TYR A 217 3.76 -7.95 3.28
CA TYR A 217 2.35 -7.93 2.88
C TYR A 217 1.78 -9.31 2.64
N LEU A 218 2.58 -10.21 2.04
CA LEU A 218 2.22 -11.61 1.97
C LEU A 218 2.01 -12.18 3.38
N LYS A 219 2.88 -11.85 4.31
CA LYS A 219 2.77 -12.27 5.71
C LYS A 219 1.56 -11.66 6.42
N ALA A 220 1.22 -10.41 6.16
CA ALA A 220 0.14 -9.72 6.86
C ALA A 220 -1.26 -10.03 6.28
N PHE A 221 -1.35 -10.35 4.99
CA PHE A 221 -2.63 -10.44 4.29
C PHE A 221 -2.83 -11.72 3.47
N GLY A 222 -1.81 -12.55 3.30
CA GLY A 222 -1.84 -13.73 2.43
C GLY A 222 -1.62 -13.42 0.94
N PHE A 223 -1.44 -12.16 0.56
CA PHE A 223 -1.15 -11.74 -0.82
C PHE A 223 -0.35 -10.44 -0.88
N CYS A 224 0.28 -10.19 -2.03
CA CYS A 224 1.02 -8.95 -2.32
C CYS A 224 0.48 -8.32 -3.61
N LYS A 225 -0.13 -7.13 -3.51
CA LYS A 225 -0.69 -6.40 -4.68
C LYS A 225 0.36 -6.07 -5.72
N HIS A 226 1.57 -5.78 -5.27
CA HIS A 226 2.70 -5.41 -6.12
C HIS A 226 3.70 -6.55 -6.28
N LYS A 227 3.25 -7.82 -6.30
CA LYS A 227 4.11 -9.02 -6.44
C LYS A 227 5.14 -8.89 -7.56
N ARG A 228 4.73 -8.31 -8.71
CA ARG A 228 5.59 -8.12 -9.90
C ARG A 228 6.81 -7.20 -9.67
N LEU A 229 6.76 -6.32 -8.67
CA LEU A 229 7.79 -5.32 -8.36
C LEU A 229 8.40 -5.49 -6.97
N CYS A 230 7.84 -6.38 -6.16
CA CYS A 230 8.21 -6.48 -4.76
C CYS A 230 9.64 -7.04 -4.62
N PRO A 231 10.52 -6.38 -3.83
CA PRO A 231 11.92 -6.77 -3.68
C PRO A 231 12.10 -8.00 -2.78
N ASP A 232 11.08 -8.33 -2.00
CA ASP A 232 11.05 -9.45 -1.06
C ASP A 232 10.53 -10.72 -1.73
N ARG A 233 10.82 -11.86 -1.11
CA ARG A 233 10.37 -13.15 -1.64
C ARG A 233 8.90 -13.42 -1.31
N HIS A 234 8.28 -14.23 -2.13
CA HIS A 234 6.92 -14.74 -2.05
C HIS A 234 6.87 -16.27 -2.02
N HIS A 235 8.00 -16.94 -2.23
CA HIS A 235 8.13 -18.38 -2.05
C HIS A 235 8.69 -18.70 -0.67
N ILE A 236 8.10 -19.70 -0.02
CA ILE A 236 8.59 -20.23 1.25
C ILE A 236 9.85 -21.06 0.98
N ASN A 237 10.88 -20.83 1.76
CA ASN A 237 12.15 -21.53 1.66
C ASN A 237 12.33 -22.41 2.90
N PRO A 238 12.24 -23.75 2.77
CA PRO A 238 12.33 -24.68 3.89
C PRO A 238 13.62 -24.60 4.71
N GLU A 239 14.72 -24.06 4.18
CA GLU A 239 15.97 -23.95 4.94
C GLU A 239 15.95 -22.79 5.96
N ILE A 240 15.28 -21.69 5.62
CA ILE A 240 15.25 -20.46 6.43
C ILE A 240 13.92 -20.23 7.15
N ASP A 241 12.84 -20.87 6.69
CA ASP A 241 11.49 -20.72 7.24
C ASP A 241 11.12 -21.80 8.26
N MET A 242 12.04 -22.69 8.61
CA MET A 242 11.79 -23.60 9.74
C MET A 242 11.68 -22.79 11.03
N PRO A 243 10.64 -23.04 11.86
CA PRO A 243 10.48 -22.38 13.14
C PRO A 243 11.77 -22.46 13.97
N ARG A 244 12.30 -21.29 14.34
CA ARG A 244 13.58 -21.22 15.05
C ARG A 244 13.46 -21.75 16.48
N LYS A 245 14.59 -22.02 17.11
CA LYS A 245 14.68 -22.37 18.53
C LYS A 245 14.89 -21.11 19.37
N LEU A 246 14.08 -20.94 20.42
CA LEU A 246 14.21 -19.85 21.41
C LEU A 246 15.03 -20.25 22.64
N SER A 247 15.17 -21.55 22.86
CA SER A 247 15.98 -22.17 23.90
C SER A 247 16.19 -23.63 23.49
N ASN A 248 16.02 -24.57 24.40
CA ASN A 248 15.92 -26.00 24.08
C ASN A 248 14.63 -26.35 23.31
N GLN A 249 13.67 -25.43 23.23
CA GLN A 249 12.39 -25.62 22.54
C GLN A 249 12.31 -24.76 21.26
N ALA A 250 11.73 -25.34 20.22
CA ALA A 250 11.34 -24.63 19.01
C ALA A 250 10.15 -23.71 19.29
N ILE A 251 10.00 -22.65 18.51
CA ILE A 251 8.76 -21.86 18.50
C ILE A 251 7.58 -22.82 18.25
N PRO A 252 6.54 -22.80 19.11
CA PRO A 252 5.36 -23.65 18.92
C PRO A 252 4.71 -23.35 17.58
N VAL A 253 4.49 -24.40 16.77
CA VAL A 253 3.85 -24.28 15.45
C VAL A 253 2.32 -24.24 15.56
N PHE A 254 1.78 -24.69 16.70
CA PHE A 254 0.37 -24.69 17.04
C PHE A 254 0.15 -24.67 18.56
N GLY A 255 -1.04 -24.28 19.02
CA GLY A 255 -1.43 -24.33 20.43
C GLY A 255 -1.50 -22.95 21.09
N TYR A 256 -1.56 -22.90 22.42
CA TYR A 256 -1.70 -21.66 23.19
C TYR A 256 -0.39 -21.25 23.85
N ILE A 257 0.00 -20.00 23.63
CA ILE A 257 1.19 -19.37 24.18
C ILE A 257 0.82 -18.11 24.95
N LYS A 258 1.73 -17.69 25.83
CA LYS A 258 1.66 -16.37 26.47
C LYS A 258 2.68 -15.45 25.83
N ILE A 259 2.27 -14.23 25.51
CA ILE A 259 3.13 -13.26 24.81
C ILE A 259 3.09 -11.90 25.48
N ILE A 260 4.23 -11.19 25.42
CA ILE A 260 4.33 -9.79 25.81
C ILE A 260 4.88 -9.01 24.60
N PRO A 261 4.07 -8.17 23.95
CA PRO A 261 4.53 -7.27 22.88
C PRO A 261 5.37 -6.13 23.43
N PHE A 262 6.54 -5.88 22.83
CA PHE A 262 7.42 -4.76 23.20
C PHE A 262 7.54 -3.70 22.11
N TYR A 263 7.41 -4.10 20.84
CA TYR A 263 7.54 -3.20 19.71
C TYR A 263 6.39 -3.40 18.73
N ILE A 264 5.57 -2.37 18.53
CA ILE A 264 4.36 -2.44 17.72
C ILE A 264 4.66 -1.76 16.38
N LEU A 265 4.76 -2.54 15.29
CA LEU A 265 5.03 -1.99 13.97
C LEU A 265 3.78 -1.36 13.36
N ASN A 266 2.65 -2.07 13.43
CA ASN A 266 1.36 -1.60 12.94
C ASN A 266 0.23 -2.30 13.71
N ALA A 267 -1.03 -2.07 13.31
CA ALA A 267 -2.19 -2.63 13.98
C ALA A 267 -2.28 -4.16 14.02
N THR A 268 -1.44 -4.90 13.28
CA THR A 268 -1.46 -6.38 13.29
C THR A 268 -0.10 -7.03 13.49
N ASN A 269 1.01 -6.30 13.28
CA ASN A 269 2.37 -6.82 13.33
C ASN A 269 3.14 -6.22 14.52
N TYR A 270 3.68 -7.09 15.37
CA TYR A 270 4.41 -6.72 16.58
C TYR A 270 5.63 -7.60 16.79
N PHE A 271 6.63 -7.10 17.50
CA PHE A 271 7.67 -7.92 18.12
C PHE A 271 7.47 -8.00 19.62
N GLY A 272 7.73 -9.17 20.18
CA GLY A 272 7.57 -9.43 21.60
C GLY A 272 8.32 -10.67 22.05
N ARG A 273 8.09 -11.08 23.30
CA ARG A 273 8.63 -12.33 23.85
C ARG A 273 7.51 -13.35 24.09
N ILE A 274 7.83 -14.62 23.92
CA ILE A 274 7.01 -15.73 24.42
C ILE A 274 7.41 -15.98 25.87
N VAL A 275 6.43 -16.01 26.77
CA VAL A 275 6.66 -16.28 28.21
C VAL A 275 6.41 -17.76 28.47
N ASP A 276 7.46 -18.49 28.85
CA ASP A 276 7.37 -19.89 29.23
C ASP A 276 6.54 -20.05 30.52
N LYS A 277 5.83 -21.18 30.64
CA LYS A 277 5.02 -21.50 31.82
C LYS A 277 5.87 -21.95 33.02
N HIS A 278 7.08 -22.42 32.78
CA HIS A 278 7.95 -23.01 33.80
C HIS A 278 9.03 -22.04 34.26
N VAL A 279 9.82 -21.46 33.33
CA VAL A 279 10.95 -20.56 33.67
C VAL A 279 11.11 -19.48 32.60
N ASP A 280 11.06 -18.20 32.99
CA ASP A 280 11.40 -17.08 32.10
C ASP A 280 12.93 -16.88 32.08
N LEU A 281 13.61 -17.60 31.18
CA LEU A 281 15.06 -17.52 31.01
C LEU A 281 15.57 -16.11 30.68
N TYR A 282 14.75 -15.31 30.00
CA TYR A 282 15.12 -13.93 29.69
C TYR A 282 15.05 -13.05 30.94
N ALA A 283 14.06 -13.25 31.81
CA ALA A 283 13.99 -12.51 33.07
C ALA A 283 15.24 -12.74 33.92
N THR A 284 15.73 -13.99 33.99
CA THR A 284 17.00 -14.33 34.64
C THR A 284 18.18 -13.61 33.98
N LEU A 285 18.32 -13.74 32.65
CA LEU A 285 19.38 -13.06 31.90
C LEU A 285 19.37 -11.54 32.13
N ASN A 286 18.20 -10.91 32.08
CA ASN A 286 18.05 -9.47 32.25
C ASN A 286 18.44 -9.02 33.66
N ALA A 287 18.15 -9.83 34.70
CA ALA A 287 18.58 -9.56 36.06
C ALA A 287 20.11 -9.67 36.20
N GLU A 288 20.72 -10.73 35.67
CA GLU A 288 22.17 -10.95 35.69
C GLU A 288 22.93 -9.86 34.91
N MET A 289 22.43 -9.48 33.73
CA MET A 289 23.00 -8.40 32.93
C MET A 289 22.93 -7.07 33.68
N LYS A 290 21.82 -6.79 34.36
CA LYS A 290 21.66 -5.57 35.14
C LYS A 290 22.65 -5.51 36.30
N GLU A 291 22.76 -6.59 37.07
CA GLU A 291 23.74 -6.70 38.16
C GLU A 291 25.18 -6.53 37.65
N TYR A 292 25.51 -7.15 36.52
CA TYR A 292 26.84 -7.05 35.92
C TYR A 292 27.20 -5.62 35.48
N PHE A 293 26.31 -4.93 34.78
CA PHE A 293 26.55 -3.58 34.28
C PHE A 293 26.23 -2.47 35.28
N GLU A 294 25.73 -2.79 36.48
CA GLU A 294 25.63 -1.81 37.57
C GLU A 294 27.03 -1.38 38.05
N ASP A 295 28.02 -2.29 38.01
CA ASP A 295 29.42 -1.95 38.24
C ASP A 295 30.00 -1.18 37.04
N SER A 296 30.44 0.07 37.27
CA SER A 296 31.05 0.92 36.25
C SER A 296 32.34 0.34 35.66
N SER A 297 33.06 -0.53 36.39
CA SER A 297 34.28 -1.16 35.91
C SER A 297 34.01 -2.17 34.77
N ASN A 298 32.79 -2.70 34.69
CA ASN A 298 32.38 -3.64 33.65
C ASN A 298 31.89 -2.95 32.36
N LYS A 299 31.82 -1.61 32.34
CA LYS A 299 31.37 -0.83 31.18
C LYS A 299 32.54 -0.51 30.24
N THR A 300 33.12 -1.56 29.66
CA THR A 300 34.24 -1.42 28.74
C THR A 300 33.75 -0.99 27.36
N THR A 301 34.26 0.16 26.90
CA THR A 301 34.02 0.67 25.55
C THR A 301 34.73 -0.18 24.50
N ILE A 302 34.18 -0.19 23.28
CA ILE A 302 34.68 -1.04 22.19
C ILE A 302 35.46 -0.20 21.17
N GLU A 303 36.70 -0.60 20.88
CA GLU A 303 37.53 0.08 19.90
C GLU A 303 37.12 -0.24 18.46
N LYS A 304 36.79 -1.51 18.19
CA LYS A 304 36.42 -2.00 16.86
C LYS A 304 35.04 -2.64 16.84
N VAL A 305 34.13 -2.07 16.04
CA VAL A 305 32.78 -2.58 15.86
C VAL A 305 32.69 -3.41 14.59
N GLU A 306 32.18 -4.63 14.71
CA GLU A 306 32.08 -5.60 13.61
C GLU A 306 30.63 -5.79 13.17
N LYS A 307 30.42 -5.90 11.87
CA LYS A 307 29.11 -6.20 11.28
C LYS A 307 28.66 -7.59 11.74
N LEU A 308 27.40 -7.69 12.19
CA LEU A 308 26.78 -8.87 12.82
C LEU A 308 27.28 -9.23 14.22
N GLY A 309 28.22 -8.47 14.79
CA GLY A 309 28.70 -8.64 16.17
C GLY A 309 27.61 -8.36 17.22
N LEU A 310 27.72 -9.03 18.38
CA LEU A 310 26.83 -8.87 19.54
C LEU A 310 27.46 -8.01 20.62
N TYR A 311 26.69 -7.06 21.13
CA TYR A 311 27.15 -6.05 22.08
C TYR A 311 26.10 -5.75 23.15
N GLY A 312 26.56 -5.20 24.27
CA GLY A 312 25.71 -4.58 25.28
C GLY A 312 25.42 -3.13 24.87
N LEU A 313 24.23 -2.64 25.20
CA LEU A 313 23.87 -1.23 25.03
C LEU A 313 23.17 -0.75 26.31
N THR A 314 23.60 0.41 26.82
CA THR A 314 22.91 1.07 27.92
C THR A 314 21.96 2.12 27.38
N GLU A 315 20.66 1.98 27.66
CA GLU A 315 19.63 2.99 27.36
C GLU A 315 18.97 3.42 28.68
N LYS A 316 19.32 4.62 29.17
CA LYS A 316 18.92 5.11 30.50
C LYS A 316 19.37 4.13 31.62
N THR A 317 18.43 3.41 32.21
CA THR A 317 18.65 2.42 33.29
C THR A 317 18.49 0.97 32.82
N LEU A 318 18.30 0.76 31.51
CA LEU A 318 18.09 -0.54 30.91
C LEU A 318 19.33 -0.97 30.12
N PHE A 319 19.57 -2.27 30.13
CA PHE A 319 20.66 -2.89 29.39
C PHE A 319 20.09 -3.84 28.35
N HIS A 320 20.55 -3.70 27.11
CA HIS A 320 20.04 -4.47 25.98
C HIS A 320 21.16 -5.23 25.31
N ARG A 321 20.83 -6.42 24.79
CA ARG A 321 21.67 -7.09 23.81
C ARG A 321 21.32 -6.56 22.43
N VAL A 322 22.34 -6.10 21.71
CA VAL A 322 22.18 -5.53 20.37
C VAL A 322 23.10 -6.23 19.39
N GLN A 323 22.63 -6.37 18.14
CA GLN A 323 23.41 -6.86 17.02
C GLN A 323 23.66 -5.72 16.04
N VAL A 324 24.90 -5.54 15.61
CA VAL A 324 25.25 -4.52 14.61
C VAL A 324 24.82 -4.97 13.22
N LEU A 325 24.02 -4.15 12.54
CA LEU A 325 23.58 -4.39 11.17
C LEU A 325 24.50 -3.69 10.16
N GLU A 326 24.81 -2.42 10.42
CA GLU A 326 25.61 -1.57 9.54
C GLU A 326 26.46 -0.60 10.36
N VAL A 327 27.67 -0.32 9.87
CA VAL A 327 28.58 0.69 10.44
C VAL A 327 28.74 1.75 9.37
N SER A 328 28.21 2.96 9.59
CA SER A 328 28.43 4.06 8.66
C SER A 328 29.72 4.77 9.05
N GLN A 329 30.76 4.63 8.23
CA GLN A 329 31.93 5.50 8.28
C GLN A 329 31.59 6.72 7.43
N LYS A 330 31.49 7.91 8.04
CA LYS A 330 31.45 9.16 7.27
C LYS A 330 32.88 9.57 6.95
N GLU A 331 33.11 10.09 5.74
CA GLU A 331 34.43 10.54 5.26
C GLU A 331 34.97 11.76 6.04
N ASP A 332 34.11 12.45 6.81
CA ASP A 332 34.49 13.58 7.66
C ASP A 332 35.06 13.09 9.01
N THR A 333 36.31 13.44 9.27
CA THR A 333 37.12 13.04 10.45
C THR A 333 36.55 13.46 11.81
N TRP A 334 35.46 14.23 11.85
CA TRP A 334 34.87 14.86 13.05
C TRP A 334 33.46 14.35 13.40
N ALA A 335 32.85 13.49 12.58
CA ALA A 335 31.54 12.93 12.87
C ALA A 335 31.66 11.61 13.64
N GLN A 336 30.93 11.46 14.75
CA GLN A 336 30.86 10.19 15.48
C GLN A 336 30.30 9.08 14.58
N ASP A 337 30.91 7.90 14.64
CA ASP A 337 30.46 6.70 13.92
C ASP A 337 29.02 6.36 14.35
N ASN A 338 28.08 6.56 13.44
CA ASN A 338 26.71 6.09 13.63
C ASN A 338 26.63 4.61 13.27
N VAL A 339 26.11 3.81 14.19
CA VAL A 339 25.98 2.36 14.05
C VAL A 339 24.50 2.01 14.06
N LEU A 340 24.04 1.30 13.04
CA LEU A 340 22.69 0.76 12.99
C LEU A 340 22.67 -0.58 13.71
N VAL A 341 21.87 -0.68 14.77
CA VAL A 341 21.76 -1.88 15.61
C VAL A 341 20.34 -2.44 15.64
N LYS A 342 20.24 -3.75 15.90
CA LYS A 342 19.01 -4.48 16.18
C LYS A 342 18.98 -4.92 17.63
N PHE A 343 17.93 -4.58 18.35
CA PHE A 343 17.68 -5.06 19.71
C PHE A 343 17.16 -6.48 19.62
N ILE A 344 18.02 -7.47 19.88
CA ILE A 344 17.73 -8.88 19.53
C ILE A 344 16.65 -9.51 20.42
N ASP A 345 16.33 -8.88 21.55
CA ASP A 345 15.32 -9.32 22.50
C ASP A 345 14.01 -8.50 22.46
N GLU A 346 14.02 -7.35 21.77
CA GLU A 346 12.83 -6.49 21.58
C GLU A 346 12.31 -6.47 20.14
N GLY A 347 13.19 -6.65 19.17
CA GLY A 347 12.88 -6.70 17.73
C GLY A 347 13.00 -5.38 16.98
N ARG A 348 13.06 -4.23 17.68
CA ARG A 348 13.28 -2.91 17.07
C ARG A 348 14.70 -2.72 16.55
N THR A 349 14.88 -1.77 15.64
CA THR A 349 16.18 -1.26 15.21
C THR A 349 16.38 0.18 15.66
N GLY A 350 17.63 0.61 15.80
CA GLY A 350 17.96 1.97 16.23
C GLY A 350 19.36 2.38 15.77
N HIS A 351 19.56 3.68 15.63
CA HIS A 351 20.90 4.25 15.42
C HIS A 351 21.49 4.61 16.78
N VAL A 352 22.73 4.19 17.01
CA VAL A 352 23.48 4.45 18.25
C VAL A 352 24.87 4.92 17.89
N THR A 353 25.52 5.63 18.81
CA THR A 353 26.93 5.97 18.64
C THR A 353 27.80 4.81 19.11
N ARG A 354 29.01 4.68 18.54
CA ARG A 354 29.97 3.65 18.96
C ARG A 354 30.22 3.64 20.47
N ASP A 355 30.30 4.82 21.08
CA ASP A 355 30.61 4.97 22.51
C ASP A 355 29.50 4.44 23.43
N GLN A 356 28.29 4.22 22.91
CA GLN A 356 27.18 3.60 23.65
C GLN A 356 27.26 2.06 23.67
N LEU A 357 28.09 1.47 22.81
CA LEU A 357 28.27 0.02 22.73
C LEU A 357 29.28 -0.44 23.79
N LEU A 358 28.87 -1.47 24.54
CA LEU A 358 29.65 -2.10 25.60
C LEU A 358 30.03 -3.52 25.18
N HIS A 359 31.21 -3.94 25.60
CA HIS A 359 31.60 -5.34 25.48
C HIS A 359 30.54 -6.24 26.15
N LEU A 360 30.08 -7.27 25.45
CA LEU A 360 29.10 -8.24 25.96
C LEU A 360 29.82 -9.53 26.37
N PRO A 361 29.92 -9.85 27.67
CA PRO A 361 30.50 -11.11 28.15
C PRO A 361 29.88 -12.37 27.52
N GLU A 362 30.70 -13.38 27.23
CA GLU A 362 30.29 -14.61 26.52
C GLU A 362 29.11 -15.36 27.17
N ASN A 363 28.98 -15.32 28.50
CA ASN A 363 27.85 -15.92 29.22
C ASN A 363 26.50 -15.34 28.77
N PHE A 364 26.46 -14.07 28.35
CA PHE A 364 25.25 -13.43 27.84
C PHE A 364 24.97 -13.71 26.34
N HIS A 365 25.85 -14.44 25.64
CA HIS A 365 25.63 -14.88 24.25
C HIS A 365 24.86 -16.19 24.17
N ILE A 366 24.84 -16.98 25.25
CA ILE A 366 24.31 -18.35 25.28
C ILE A 366 22.81 -18.38 24.95
N LEU A 367 22.03 -17.46 25.51
CA LEU A 367 20.59 -17.39 25.23
C LEU A 367 20.38 -16.83 23.82
N PRO A 368 19.68 -17.51 22.90
CA PRO A 368 19.45 -16.97 21.57
C PRO A 368 18.55 -15.71 21.63
N PRO A 369 18.45 -14.94 20.52
CA PRO A 369 17.58 -13.76 20.45
C PRO A 369 16.15 -14.05 20.91
N GLN A 370 15.56 -13.25 21.80
CA GLN A 370 14.22 -13.53 22.34
C GLN A 370 13.08 -12.83 21.58
N ALA A 371 13.38 -11.89 20.68
CA ALA A 371 12.36 -11.17 19.92
C ALA A 371 11.68 -12.05 18.85
N VAL A 372 10.39 -12.32 19.02
CA VAL A 372 9.54 -13.04 18.07
C VAL A 372 8.59 -12.07 17.39
N GLU A 373 8.42 -12.22 16.08
CA GLU A 373 7.44 -11.45 15.32
C GLU A 373 6.07 -12.13 15.39
N PHE A 374 5.05 -11.37 15.77
CA PHE A 374 3.67 -11.82 15.89
C PHE A 374 2.79 -11.10 14.89
N ILE A 375 1.93 -11.86 14.19
CA ILE A 375 0.96 -11.32 13.25
C ILE A 375 -0.45 -11.75 13.68
N VAL A 376 -1.30 -10.78 14.02
CA VAL A 376 -2.73 -11.01 14.24
C VAL A 376 -3.41 -11.26 12.91
N CYS A 377 -4.08 -12.41 12.80
CA CYS A 377 -4.56 -12.92 11.52
C CYS A 377 -5.95 -12.42 11.15
N ARG A 378 -6.39 -12.80 9.94
CA ARG A 378 -7.77 -12.64 9.45
C ARG A 378 -8.34 -11.23 9.53
N VAL A 379 -7.50 -10.22 9.34
CA VAL A 379 -7.91 -8.82 9.28
C VAL A 379 -6.99 -8.03 8.35
N LYS A 380 -7.53 -7.04 7.65
CA LYS A 380 -6.80 -6.15 6.73
C LYS A 380 -7.40 -4.73 6.73
N PRO A 381 -6.68 -3.70 6.26
CA PRO A 381 -7.22 -2.34 6.14
C PRO A 381 -8.52 -2.27 5.33
N ALA A 382 -9.47 -1.44 5.77
CA ALA A 382 -10.80 -1.33 5.17
C ALA A 382 -10.84 -0.50 3.87
N ASP A 383 -9.87 0.38 3.68
CA ASP A 383 -9.73 1.31 2.55
C ASP A 383 -9.06 0.68 1.31
N ASN A 384 -8.79 -0.63 1.35
CA ASN A 384 -8.00 -1.32 0.35
C ASN A 384 -6.59 -0.73 0.20
N GLU A 385 -6.08 -0.01 1.20
CA GLU A 385 -4.67 0.35 1.27
C GLU A 385 -3.85 -0.83 1.80
N ILE A 386 -2.54 -0.73 1.61
CA ILE A 386 -1.59 -1.73 2.08
C ILE A 386 -1.12 -1.39 3.51
N GLU A 387 -1.07 -0.09 3.82
CA GLU A 387 -0.66 0.42 5.13
C GLU A 387 -1.87 0.58 6.06
N TRP A 388 -1.65 0.32 7.34
CA TRP A 388 -2.68 0.56 8.34
C TRP A 388 -2.81 2.05 8.64
N ASN A 389 -4.04 2.54 8.75
CA ASN A 389 -4.29 3.89 9.22
C ASN A 389 -3.58 4.12 10.58
N PRO A 390 -2.79 5.20 10.75
CA PRO A 390 -2.04 5.44 11.98
C PRO A 390 -2.91 5.48 13.23
N LYS A 391 -4.19 5.83 13.13
CA LYS A 391 -5.13 5.88 14.26
C LYS A 391 -5.35 4.49 14.88
N VAL A 392 -5.57 3.46 14.08
CA VAL A 392 -5.76 2.10 14.61
C VAL A 392 -4.45 1.53 15.14
N THR A 393 -3.32 1.79 14.47
CA THR A 393 -1.99 1.43 14.97
C THR A 393 -1.72 2.05 16.34
N ARG A 394 -1.99 3.35 16.51
CA ARG A 394 -1.81 4.06 17.79
C ARG A 394 -2.73 3.49 18.88
N TYR A 395 -4.00 3.22 18.55
CA TYR A 395 -4.94 2.65 19.51
C TYR A 395 -4.46 1.29 20.02
N ILE A 396 -4.12 0.38 19.11
CA ILE A 396 -3.63 -0.95 19.45
C ILE A 396 -2.32 -0.88 20.21
N HIS A 397 -1.39 0.00 19.81
CA HIS A 397 -0.13 0.22 20.51
C HIS A 397 -0.33 0.47 22.01
N HIS A 398 -1.11 1.50 22.37
CA HIS A 398 -1.35 1.84 23.78
C HIS A 398 -2.11 0.73 24.53
N LYS A 399 -2.92 -0.04 23.82
CA LYS A 399 -3.71 -1.11 24.42
C LYS A 399 -2.86 -2.31 24.80
N ILE A 400 -1.89 -2.72 23.97
CA ILE A 400 -1.21 -4.02 24.11
C ILE A 400 0.25 -3.96 24.57
N ILE A 401 0.95 -2.83 24.39
CA ILE A 401 2.39 -2.74 24.68
C ILE A 401 2.69 -3.08 26.14
N GLY A 402 3.70 -3.94 26.36
CA GLY A 402 4.16 -4.35 27.68
C GLY A 402 3.21 -5.23 28.49
N LYS A 403 2.02 -5.56 27.97
CA LYS A 403 1.02 -6.37 28.70
C LYS A 403 1.09 -7.85 28.30
N LEU A 404 0.78 -8.72 29.24
CA LEU A 404 0.68 -10.16 29.02
C LEU A 404 -0.63 -10.49 28.28
N HIS A 405 -0.52 -11.32 27.24
CA HIS A 405 -1.66 -11.79 26.46
C HIS A 405 -1.57 -13.30 26.27
N ASP A 406 -2.73 -13.95 26.23
CA ASP A 406 -2.87 -15.34 25.80
C ASP A 406 -3.18 -15.35 24.29
N ALA A 407 -2.43 -16.13 23.52
CA ALA A 407 -2.54 -16.18 22.07
C ALA A 407 -2.58 -17.62 21.58
N LYS A 408 -3.44 -17.89 20.59
CA LYS A 408 -3.46 -19.18 19.89
C LYS A 408 -2.61 -19.08 18.63
N VAL A 409 -1.60 -19.92 18.50
CA VAL A 409 -0.78 -20.06 17.30
C VAL A 409 -1.55 -20.82 16.24
N VAL A 410 -1.59 -20.25 15.04
CA VAL A 410 -2.25 -20.81 13.85
C VAL A 410 -1.23 -21.30 12.82
N LEU A 411 -0.10 -20.62 12.71
CA LEU A 411 1.02 -20.94 11.83
C LEU A 411 2.31 -20.35 12.40
N ALA A 412 3.45 -21.00 12.18
CA ALA A 412 4.76 -20.42 12.47
C ALA A 412 5.73 -20.70 11.31
N LEU A 413 6.47 -19.68 10.87
CA LEU A 413 7.52 -19.77 9.86
C LEU A 413 8.72 -18.91 10.30
N GLY A 414 9.90 -19.51 10.40
CA GLY A 414 11.12 -18.84 10.82
C GLY A 414 10.99 -18.19 12.21
N ASN A 415 11.01 -16.86 12.27
CA ASN A 415 10.79 -16.06 13.48
C ASN A 415 9.35 -15.48 13.59
N THR A 416 8.47 -15.81 12.66
CA THR A 416 7.13 -15.23 12.58
C THR A 416 6.08 -16.22 13.06
N VAL A 417 5.19 -15.75 13.92
CA VAL A 417 4.10 -16.51 14.49
C VAL A 417 2.78 -15.80 14.19
N TRP A 418 1.91 -16.50 13.47
CA TRP A 418 0.56 -16.06 13.18
C TRP A 418 -0.37 -16.49 14.30
N ILE A 419 -1.07 -15.52 14.89
CA ILE A 419 -1.90 -15.72 16.08
C ILE A 419 -3.35 -15.32 15.83
N ASP A 420 -4.27 -16.18 16.28
CA ASP A 420 -5.70 -15.88 16.31
C ASP A 420 -6.48 -16.91 17.18
N PRO A 421 -7.11 -16.48 18.30
CA PRO A 421 -7.19 -15.11 18.81
C PRO A 421 -5.95 -14.71 19.64
N MET A 422 -5.76 -13.40 19.82
CA MET A 422 -4.86 -12.80 20.83
C MET A 422 -5.71 -12.01 21.82
N VAL A 423 -5.72 -12.43 23.08
CA VAL A 423 -6.60 -11.89 24.11
C VAL A 423 -5.84 -11.46 25.34
N HIS A 424 -6.33 -10.39 25.99
CA HIS A 424 -5.93 -10.05 27.35
C HIS A 424 -6.92 -10.66 28.33
N ILE A 425 -6.40 -11.32 29.37
CA ILE A 425 -7.21 -12.05 30.33
C ILE A 425 -6.90 -11.56 31.74
N THR A 426 -7.93 -11.11 32.44
CA THR A 426 -7.86 -10.80 33.88
C THR A 426 -8.33 -12.02 34.68
N LYS A 427 -7.48 -12.49 35.60
CA LYS A 427 -7.81 -13.60 36.52
C LYS A 427 -8.46 -13.07 37.79
N LEU A 428 -9.70 -13.46 38.03
CA LEU A 428 -10.42 -13.16 39.26
C LEU A 428 -10.14 -14.26 40.29
N LEU A 429 -9.03 -14.13 41.01
CA LEU A 429 -8.51 -15.14 41.94
C LEU A 429 -9.56 -15.57 42.98
N ASN A 430 -10.33 -14.61 43.50
CA ASN A 430 -11.36 -14.85 44.51
C ASN A 430 -12.51 -15.72 43.99
N LEU A 431 -12.77 -15.71 42.67
CA LEU A 431 -13.85 -16.44 42.02
C LEU A 431 -13.34 -17.66 41.24
N LYS A 432 -12.03 -17.94 41.27
CA LYS A 432 -11.36 -18.99 40.48
C LYS A 432 -11.75 -18.98 39.00
N THR A 433 -12.01 -17.80 38.45
CA THR A 433 -12.44 -17.63 37.06
C THR A 433 -11.56 -16.60 36.34
N SER A 434 -11.68 -16.55 35.02
CA SER A 434 -10.93 -15.65 34.15
C SER A 434 -11.88 -14.96 33.18
N VAL A 435 -11.69 -13.66 32.98
CA VAL A 435 -12.48 -12.85 32.04
C VAL A 435 -11.58 -12.40 30.91
N ILE A 436 -12.08 -12.51 29.68
CA ILE A 436 -11.42 -11.93 28.50
C ILE A 436 -11.79 -10.46 28.45
N ASP A 437 -10.80 -9.59 28.62
CA ASP A 437 -11.02 -8.14 28.61
C ASP A 437 -11.19 -7.62 27.18
N TYR A 438 -10.34 -8.09 26.26
CA TYR A 438 -10.42 -7.75 24.84
C TYR A 438 -9.72 -8.79 23.96
N ASN A 439 -10.13 -8.83 22.69
CA ASN A 439 -9.44 -9.54 21.61
C ASN A 439 -8.93 -8.50 20.60
N VAL A 440 -7.62 -8.49 20.36
CA VAL A 440 -6.96 -7.50 19.48
C VAL A 440 -7.59 -7.44 18.09
N ARG A 441 -7.94 -8.58 17.48
CA ARG A 441 -8.62 -8.60 16.18
C ARG A 441 -10.00 -7.93 16.25
N ALA A 442 -10.78 -8.23 17.29
CA ALA A 442 -12.10 -7.64 17.48
C ALA A 442 -12.03 -6.13 17.71
N GLU A 443 -11.00 -5.66 18.41
CA GLU A 443 -10.73 -4.24 18.61
C GLU A 443 -10.49 -3.50 17.29
N ILE A 444 -9.63 -4.04 16.43
CA ILE A 444 -9.36 -3.47 15.09
C ILE A 444 -10.66 -3.36 14.27
N LEU A 445 -11.47 -4.42 14.27
CA LEU A 445 -12.75 -4.44 13.55
C LEU A 445 -13.75 -3.43 14.13
N SER A 446 -13.80 -3.29 15.45
CA SER A 446 -14.73 -2.37 16.14
C SER A 446 -14.47 -0.90 15.80
N MET A 447 -13.22 -0.54 15.45
CA MET A 447 -12.86 0.80 15.02
C MET A 447 -13.35 1.14 13.61
N GLY A 448 -13.83 0.16 12.84
CA GLY A 448 -14.27 0.33 11.44
C GLY A 448 -13.14 0.62 10.46
N MET A 449 -11.88 0.42 10.88
CA MET A 449 -10.68 0.66 10.08
C MET A 449 -10.05 -0.62 9.54
N GLY A 450 -10.56 -1.78 9.96
CA GLY A 450 -10.20 -3.08 9.41
C GLY A 450 -11.45 -3.88 9.01
N ILE A 451 -11.27 -4.78 8.06
CA ILE A 451 -12.27 -5.74 7.60
C ILE A 451 -11.73 -7.16 7.73
N ASP A 452 -12.64 -8.14 7.72
CA ASP A 452 -12.26 -9.55 7.75
C ASP A 452 -11.41 -9.94 6.53
N ASN A 453 -10.48 -10.88 6.75
CA ASN A 453 -9.63 -11.45 5.71
C ASN A 453 -9.56 -12.97 5.89
N SER A 454 -10.67 -13.66 5.61
CA SER A 454 -10.82 -15.11 5.79
C SER A 454 -9.74 -15.92 5.06
N GLU A 455 -9.36 -15.51 3.85
CA GLU A 455 -8.40 -16.23 3.02
C GLU A 455 -6.95 -16.13 3.51
N HIS A 456 -6.62 -15.21 4.43
CA HIS A 456 -5.25 -14.90 4.84
C HIS A 456 -4.42 -16.15 5.13
N ILE A 457 -4.88 -16.98 6.06
CA ILE A 457 -4.12 -18.14 6.54
C ILE A 457 -4.16 -19.28 5.54
N GLU A 458 -5.26 -19.45 4.82
CA GLU A 458 -5.37 -20.49 3.79
C GLU A 458 -4.37 -20.28 2.66
N GLN A 459 -4.15 -19.04 2.23
CA GLN A 459 -3.15 -18.72 1.21
C GLN A 459 -1.72 -19.01 1.71
N LEU A 460 -1.41 -18.69 2.97
CA LEU A 460 -0.11 -19.01 3.56
C LEU A 460 0.11 -20.51 3.72
N LYS A 461 -0.92 -21.27 4.11
CA LYS A 461 -0.86 -22.73 4.21
C LYS A 461 -0.60 -23.38 2.85
N LYS A 462 -1.31 -22.96 1.80
CA LYS A 462 -1.07 -23.42 0.41
C LYS A 462 0.38 -23.22 -0.03
N LEU A 463 0.98 -22.08 0.32
CA LEU A 463 2.39 -21.82 0.03
C LEU A 463 3.32 -22.76 0.83
N SER A 464 2.98 -23.08 2.08
CA SER A 464 3.81 -23.94 2.94
C SER A 464 3.76 -25.41 2.53
N GLU A 465 2.58 -25.87 2.09
CA GLU A 465 2.35 -27.21 1.55
C GLU A 465 3.10 -27.41 0.23
N GLY A 466 3.02 -26.42 -0.67
CA GLY A 466 3.79 -26.42 -1.92
C GLY A 466 5.31 -26.47 -1.72
N ALA A 467 5.80 -25.89 -0.61
CA ALA A 467 7.21 -25.91 -0.21
C ALA A 467 7.64 -27.16 0.57
N LYS A 468 6.74 -28.14 0.82
CA LYS A 468 6.99 -29.35 1.61
C LYS A 468 7.51 -29.08 3.04
N ILE A 469 7.10 -27.98 3.66
CA ILE A 469 7.29 -27.82 5.10
C ILE A 469 6.42 -28.86 5.79
N ARG A 470 7.01 -29.76 6.59
CA ARG A 470 6.26 -30.75 7.36
C ARG A 470 5.41 -30.04 8.41
N THR A 471 4.14 -29.78 8.09
CA THR A 471 3.11 -29.55 9.08
C THR A 471 2.81 -30.88 9.75
N VAL A 472 3.04 -30.96 11.07
CA VAL A 472 2.51 -32.07 11.87
C VAL A 472 1.00 -31.84 11.94
N GLU A 473 0.25 -32.48 11.04
CA GLU A 473 -1.21 -32.48 11.11
C GLU A 473 -1.72 -33.31 12.28
N GLU A 474 -2.90 -32.89 12.75
CA GLU A 474 -3.62 -33.36 13.91
C GLU A 474 -3.76 -34.89 13.95
N SER A 475 -3.24 -35.51 15.01
CA SER A 475 -3.72 -36.84 15.41
C SER A 475 -5.08 -36.66 16.08
N PRO A 476 -6.15 -37.35 15.65
CA PRO A 476 -7.43 -37.28 16.33
C PRO A 476 -7.23 -37.82 17.76
N SER A 477 -7.68 -37.04 18.74
CA SER A 477 -7.60 -37.40 20.15
C SER A 477 -8.21 -38.78 20.36
N GLN A 478 -7.40 -39.74 20.80
CA GLN A 478 -7.90 -40.97 21.42
C GLN A 478 -8.58 -40.58 22.73
N THR A 479 -9.90 -40.57 22.69
CA THR A 479 -10.77 -40.61 23.86
C THR A 479 -10.42 -41.84 24.69
N LEU A 480 -9.68 -41.65 25.78
CA LEU A 480 -9.62 -42.63 26.87
C LEU A 480 -10.70 -42.24 27.88
N MET A 481 -11.87 -42.86 27.72
CA MET A 481 -12.86 -42.97 28.79
C MET A 481 -12.57 -44.21 29.64
N THR A 482 -12.49 -44.00 30.95
CA THR A 482 -12.86 -44.92 32.03
C THR A 482 -13.46 -44.04 33.13
N SER A 483 -14.56 -44.32 33.83
CA SER A 483 -15.47 -45.47 33.87
C SER A 483 -16.72 -45.00 34.65
N ALA A 484 -17.92 -45.40 34.22
CA ALA A 484 -19.05 -45.61 35.14
C ALA A 484 -20.09 -46.49 34.44
N ALA A 485 -20.16 -47.74 34.88
CA ALA A 485 -21.27 -48.63 34.58
C ALA A 485 -22.42 -48.29 35.53
N ALA A 486 -23.63 -48.10 34.99
CA ALA A 486 -24.84 -48.83 35.37
C ALA A 486 -26.07 -48.17 34.70
N ASP A 487 -27.02 -49.04 34.41
CA ASP A 487 -28.43 -48.78 34.11
C ASP A 487 -28.84 -48.56 32.65
N ALA A 488 -29.14 -49.73 32.09
CA ALA A 488 -29.93 -50.03 30.92
C ALA A 488 -31.37 -49.51 31.01
N ALA A 489 -31.90 -49.13 29.83
CA ALA A 489 -33.27 -49.29 29.32
C ALA A 489 -33.49 -48.15 28.30
N CYS A 490 -33.98 -48.32 27.08
CA CYS A 490 -34.55 -49.45 26.37
C CYS A 490 -34.70 -49.01 24.89
N LEU A 491 -34.61 -49.98 23.99
CA LEU A 491 -35.26 -50.04 22.66
C LEU A 491 -34.75 -49.14 21.53
N GLN A 492 -33.85 -49.73 20.74
CA GLN A 492 -33.87 -49.65 19.29
C GLN A 492 -35.14 -50.34 18.73
N SER A 493 -35.68 -49.82 17.63
CA SER A 493 -35.87 -50.64 16.41
C SER A 493 -36.04 -49.71 15.21
N THR A 494 -35.10 -49.70 14.26
CA THR A 494 -35.02 -50.56 13.05
C THR A 494 -35.83 -49.97 11.90
N GLN A 495 -35.17 -49.55 10.82
CA GLN A 495 -35.38 -50.11 9.48
C GLN A 495 -34.45 -49.46 8.42
N LYS A 496 -33.50 -50.27 7.93
CA LYS A 496 -33.22 -50.44 6.48
C LYS A 496 -34.57 -50.72 5.78
N GLY A 497 -34.88 -50.28 4.57
CA GLY A 497 -34.09 -49.89 3.42
C GLY A 497 -34.82 -50.40 2.17
N ASP A 498 -34.34 -49.94 1.01
CA ASP A 498 -34.39 -50.61 -0.29
C ASP A 498 -35.53 -50.27 -1.29
N ARG A 499 -35.04 -50.10 -2.54
CA ARG A 499 -35.69 -50.12 -3.88
C ARG A 499 -36.78 -49.08 -4.20
N GLY A 500 -36.81 -48.47 -5.37
CA GLY A 500 -36.05 -48.70 -6.60
C GLY A 500 -36.89 -48.29 -7.81
N ALA A 501 -36.24 -47.58 -8.74
CA ALA A 501 -36.48 -47.51 -10.19
C ALA A 501 -37.86 -47.15 -10.76
N GLY A 502 -37.85 -46.16 -11.67
CA GLY A 502 -38.58 -46.29 -12.92
C GLY A 502 -39.24 -45.03 -13.48
N GLY A 503 -38.56 -44.38 -14.44
CA GLY A 503 -39.15 -44.03 -15.73
C GLY A 503 -40.03 -42.79 -15.87
N GLY A 504 -39.52 -41.81 -16.63
CA GLY A 504 -40.15 -41.46 -17.92
C GLY A 504 -41.08 -40.24 -17.99
N ALA A 505 -40.60 -39.26 -18.77
CA ALA A 505 -41.33 -38.42 -19.74
C ALA A 505 -42.21 -37.23 -19.28
N ASP A 506 -41.70 -36.05 -19.62
CA ASP A 506 -42.32 -34.83 -20.14
C ASP A 506 -43.86 -34.75 -20.28
N SER A 507 -44.45 -33.66 -19.77
CA SER A 507 -45.16 -32.68 -20.62
C SER A 507 -45.67 -31.47 -19.82
N GLU A 508 -45.69 -30.35 -20.54
CA GLU A 508 -46.07 -29.00 -20.15
C GLU A 508 -47.49 -28.86 -19.58
N THR A 509 -47.71 -27.86 -18.73
CA THR A 509 -48.99 -27.14 -18.63
C THR A 509 -48.73 -25.66 -18.29
N ASN A 510 -49.10 -24.78 -19.22
CA ASN A 510 -49.33 -23.36 -19.02
C ASN A 510 -50.78 -23.11 -18.60
N SER A 511 -51.02 -22.06 -17.79
CA SER A 511 -52.18 -21.13 -17.78
C SER A 511 -52.14 -20.35 -16.45
N GLU A 512 -51.70 -19.09 -16.40
CA GLU A 512 -52.42 -17.83 -16.68
C GLU A 512 -53.73 -17.57 -15.90
N ASN A 513 -53.69 -16.45 -15.16
CA ASN A 513 -54.69 -15.37 -14.97
C ASN A 513 -56.16 -15.68 -14.58
N GLN A 514 -56.64 -14.95 -13.55
CA GLN A 514 -57.70 -13.90 -13.61
C GLN A 514 -58.23 -13.64 -12.18
N LYS A 515 -58.16 -12.42 -11.63
CA LYS A 515 -59.09 -11.26 -11.73
C LYS A 515 -60.54 -11.56 -11.32
N HIS A 516 -61.09 -10.74 -10.42
CA HIS A 516 -62.47 -10.22 -10.33
C HIS A 516 -62.57 -9.43 -8.99
N GLU A 517 -63.26 -8.31 -8.81
CA GLU A 517 -63.88 -7.30 -9.68
C GLU A 517 -64.39 -6.15 -8.79
N THR A 518 -64.60 -4.99 -9.41
CA THR A 518 -65.12 -3.68 -8.93
C THR A 518 -66.64 -3.67 -8.69
N SER A 519 -67.21 -2.76 -7.86
CA SER A 519 -67.85 -1.46 -8.27
C SER A 519 -69.06 -1.12 -7.32
N PRO A 520 -69.84 0.00 -7.41
CA PRO A 520 -69.53 1.44 -7.62
C PRO A 520 -70.44 2.50 -6.86
N GLU A 521 -70.12 3.81 -7.06
CA GLU A 521 -70.96 5.06 -7.17
C GLU A 521 -71.82 5.60 -5.99
N ASN A 522 -72.12 6.89 -5.73
CA ASN A 522 -71.90 8.27 -6.25
C ASN A 522 -72.29 9.24 -5.07
N THR A 523 -71.69 10.42 -4.81
CA THR A 523 -72.11 11.76 -5.29
C THR A 523 -71.22 12.89 -4.68
N THR A 524 -70.99 13.93 -5.50
CA THR A 524 -70.58 15.33 -5.24
C THR A 524 -70.47 15.86 -3.80
N ASP A 525 -69.32 16.47 -3.46
CA ASP A 525 -69.28 17.91 -3.13
C ASP A 525 -67.86 18.51 -3.11
N ALA A 526 -67.77 19.80 -3.46
CA ALA A 526 -66.55 20.59 -3.53
C ALA A 526 -66.08 21.05 -2.14
N SER A 527 -64.76 20.98 -1.86
CA SER A 527 -64.11 21.87 -0.89
C SER A 527 -62.59 21.69 -0.91
N VAL A 528 -61.90 22.75 -1.33
CA VAL A 528 -60.49 23.02 -1.13
C VAL A 528 -60.08 22.72 0.31
N ASN A 529 -59.03 21.92 0.52
CA ASN A 529 -58.10 22.10 1.64
C ASN A 529 -56.75 21.48 1.27
N LYS A 530 -55.76 22.36 1.12
CA LYS A 530 -54.35 22.05 0.86
C LYS A 530 -53.81 21.10 1.94
N THR A 531 -53.61 19.84 1.61
CA THR A 531 -52.75 18.94 2.36
C THR A 531 -51.30 19.35 2.11
N THR A 532 -50.67 19.92 3.12
CA THR A 532 -49.22 20.17 3.15
C THR A 532 -48.51 18.81 3.08
N GLU A 533 -47.92 18.50 1.93
CA GLU A 533 -46.99 17.38 1.81
C GLU A 533 -45.84 17.57 2.83
N PRO A 534 -45.33 16.51 3.46
CA PRO A 534 -44.22 16.63 4.40
C PRO A 534 -42.99 17.14 3.66
N LEU A 535 -42.54 18.35 4.02
CA LEU A 535 -41.31 18.97 3.51
C LEU A 535 -40.16 17.96 3.58
N GLN A 536 -39.59 17.62 2.42
CA GLN A 536 -38.44 16.73 2.31
C GLN A 536 -37.24 17.35 3.03
N SER A 537 -36.85 16.79 4.18
CA SER A 537 -35.73 17.30 4.99
C SER A 537 -34.40 16.66 4.61
N PHE A 538 -33.35 17.47 4.51
CA PHE A 538 -31.97 17.03 4.25
C PHE A 538 -31.17 16.87 5.54
N HIS A 539 -30.21 15.95 5.55
CA HIS A 539 -29.30 15.75 6.68
C HIS A 539 -27.99 16.52 6.43
N PRO A 540 -27.62 17.48 7.29
CA PRO A 540 -26.36 18.20 7.10
C PRO A 540 -25.16 17.36 7.52
N GLN A 541 -24.01 17.63 6.91
CA GLN A 541 -22.74 17.11 7.39
C GLN A 541 -22.32 17.86 8.65
N ILE A 542 -21.91 17.12 9.68
CA ILE A 542 -21.56 17.65 10.99
C ILE A 542 -20.18 17.13 11.36
N LYS A 543 -19.26 18.05 11.65
CA LYS A 543 -17.97 17.73 12.26
C LYS A 543 -18.03 18.05 13.75
N TRP A 544 -17.47 17.23 14.62
CA TRP A 544 -17.48 17.52 16.06
C TRP A 544 -16.12 17.27 16.71
N PHE A 545 -15.80 18.05 17.73
CA PHE A 545 -14.66 17.83 18.61
C PHE A 545 -15.07 18.14 20.05
N GLN A 546 -14.19 17.91 21.01
CA GLN A 546 -14.50 18.16 22.41
C GLN A 546 -13.32 18.81 23.13
N LYS A 547 -13.66 19.53 24.19
CA LYS A 547 -12.76 19.95 25.26
C LYS A 547 -13.15 19.22 26.55
N ASP A 548 -12.46 19.48 27.63
CA ASP A 548 -12.71 18.83 28.92
C ASP A 548 -14.17 18.98 29.40
N ASP A 549 -14.76 20.16 29.20
CA ASP A 549 -16.08 20.53 29.71
C ASP A 549 -17.17 20.69 28.63
N VAL A 550 -16.80 20.79 27.35
CA VAL A 550 -17.74 21.02 26.25
C VAL A 550 -17.51 20.10 25.05
N VAL A 551 -18.57 19.89 24.26
CA VAL A 551 -18.53 19.26 22.94
C VAL A 551 -18.97 20.29 21.91
N ILE A 552 -18.21 20.45 20.83
CA ILE A 552 -18.46 21.48 19.80
C ILE A 552 -18.77 20.78 18.48
N LEU A 553 -19.90 21.14 17.85
CA LEU A 553 -20.37 20.60 16.59
C LEU A 553 -20.41 21.71 15.54
N LYS A 554 -19.69 21.54 14.44
CA LYS A 554 -19.71 22.42 13.26
C LYS A 554 -20.61 21.82 12.20
N ILE A 555 -21.68 22.52 11.85
CA ILE A 555 -22.66 22.10 10.86
C ILE A 555 -22.27 22.72 9.53
N LYS A 556 -21.93 21.87 8.55
CA LYS A 556 -21.47 22.27 7.22
C LYS A 556 -22.63 22.69 6.32
N ILE A 557 -23.25 23.82 6.66
CA ILE A 557 -24.25 24.52 5.86
C ILE A 557 -23.86 26.01 5.86
N ARG A 558 -23.80 26.62 4.67
CA ARG A 558 -23.55 28.06 4.52
C ARG A 558 -24.84 28.83 4.27
N ASN A 559 -24.86 30.12 4.59
CA ASN A 559 -25.98 31.04 4.34
C ASN A 559 -27.30 30.62 5.03
N VAL A 560 -27.21 30.21 6.29
CA VAL A 560 -28.34 29.67 7.05
C VAL A 560 -29.29 30.79 7.49
N LYS A 561 -30.60 30.58 7.26
CA LYS A 561 -31.71 31.40 7.75
C LYS A 561 -32.61 30.58 8.67
N ASP A 562 -33.23 31.24 9.64
CA ASP A 562 -34.23 30.66 10.56
C ASP A 562 -33.79 29.35 11.26
N TYR A 563 -32.55 29.32 11.76
CA TYR A 563 -32.05 28.17 12.51
C TYR A 563 -32.70 28.07 13.90
N LYS A 564 -32.99 26.84 14.31
CA LYS A 564 -33.51 26.50 15.64
C LYS A 564 -32.74 25.32 16.19
N CYS A 565 -32.33 25.42 17.44
CA CYS A 565 -31.69 24.33 18.17
C CYS A 565 -32.50 24.01 19.44
N LYS A 566 -32.85 22.74 19.63
CA LYS A 566 -33.55 22.25 20.82
C LYS A 566 -32.62 21.30 21.58
N TYR A 567 -32.37 21.60 22.84
CA TYR A 567 -31.50 20.82 23.72
C TYR A 567 -32.32 20.01 24.72
N PHE A 568 -32.02 18.71 24.78
CA PHE A 568 -32.53 17.76 25.76
C PHE A 568 -31.35 17.15 26.53
N ARG A 569 -31.63 16.36 27.57
CA ARG A 569 -30.59 15.79 28.45
C ARG A 569 -29.58 14.94 27.68
N ASP A 570 -30.01 14.15 26.70
CA ASP A 570 -29.18 13.22 25.93
C ASP A 570 -29.44 13.33 24.41
N ARG A 571 -30.00 14.45 23.96
CA ARG A 571 -30.39 14.66 22.55
C ARG A 571 -30.32 16.13 22.19
N VAL A 572 -29.89 16.43 20.97
CA VAL A 572 -29.96 17.77 20.39
C VAL A 572 -30.60 17.71 19.01
N ILE A 573 -31.54 18.61 18.74
CA ILE A 573 -32.22 18.73 17.45
C ILE A 573 -31.88 20.07 16.85
N PHE A 574 -31.21 20.07 15.71
CA PHE A 574 -30.92 21.25 14.92
C PHE A 574 -31.78 21.24 13.66
N SER A 575 -32.40 22.38 13.33
CA SER A 575 -33.12 22.56 12.08
C SER A 575 -32.86 23.95 11.51
N ALA A 576 -32.66 24.07 10.20
CA ALA A 576 -32.50 25.37 9.57
C ALA A 576 -32.80 25.36 8.07
N TRP A 577 -33.02 26.55 7.50
CA TRP A 577 -33.19 26.74 6.07
C TRP A 577 -31.91 27.29 5.44
N ALA A 578 -31.51 26.77 4.30
CA ALA A 578 -30.46 27.36 3.46
C ALA A 578 -30.95 27.40 2.02
N GLY A 579 -31.30 28.61 1.56
CA GLY A 579 -32.06 28.79 0.31
C GLY A 579 -33.43 28.11 0.42
N GLU A 580 -33.76 27.25 -0.54
CA GLU A 580 -35.02 26.49 -0.59
C GLU A 580 -34.95 25.12 0.10
N LYS A 581 -33.80 24.75 0.69
CA LYS A 581 -33.59 23.45 1.33
C LYS A 581 -33.75 23.54 2.83
N PHE A 582 -34.58 22.67 3.39
CA PHE A 582 -34.75 22.49 4.83
C PHE A 582 -33.82 21.38 5.34
N TYR A 583 -32.99 21.70 6.33
CA TYR A 583 -32.07 20.76 6.97
C TYR A 583 -32.53 20.42 8.38
N LEU A 584 -32.46 19.14 8.74
CA LEU A 584 -32.79 18.62 10.07
C LEU A 584 -31.71 17.62 10.51
N ALA A 585 -31.16 17.85 11.70
CA ALA A 585 -30.24 16.93 12.36
C ALA A 585 -30.77 16.60 13.75
N ASP A 586 -31.08 15.34 13.96
CA ASP A 586 -31.61 14.81 15.21
C ASP A 586 -30.60 13.86 15.84
N LEU A 587 -29.92 14.35 16.88
CA LEU A 587 -28.68 13.77 17.38
C LEU A 587 -28.89 13.23 18.80
N HIS A 588 -28.95 11.90 18.93
CA HIS A 588 -28.97 11.21 20.22
C HIS A 588 -27.54 11.03 20.75
N LEU A 589 -27.19 11.79 21.78
CA LEU A 589 -25.83 11.94 22.31
C LEU A 589 -25.40 10.73 23.15
N GLN A 590 -24.10 10.41 23.13
CA GLN A 590 -23.52 9.30 23.91
C GLN A 590 -23.70 9.50 25.42
N ALA A 591 -23.55 10.73 25.91
CA ALA A 591 -23.69 11.07 27.31
C ALA A 591 -24.51 12.36 27.52
N ASN A 592 -24.77 12.68 28.79
CA ASN A 592 -25.69 13.76 29.14
C ASN A 592 -25.05 15.15 29.03
N ILE A 593 -25.87 16.15 28.72
CA ILE A 593 -25.50 17.56 28.60
C ILE A 593 -26.29 18.45 29.57
N VAL A 594 -25.74 19.61 29.92
CA VAL A 594 -26.38 20.64 30.73
C VAL A 594 -27.09 21.63 29.79
N LYS A 595 -28.42 21.56 29.75
CA LYS A 595 -29.25 22.32 28.79
C LYS A 595 -28.94 23.83 28.79
N ASP A 596 -28.81 24.43 29.98
CA ASP A 596 -28.63 25.88 30.12
C ASP A 596 -27.21 26.35 29.74
N GLY A 597 -26.25 25.41 29.60
CA GLY A 597 -24.90 25.69 29.13
C GLY A 597 -24.70 25.45 27.62
N CYS A 598 -25.75 25.06 26.89
CA CYS A 598 -25.66 24.77 25.46
C CYS A 598 -26.08 25.98 24.61
N ARG A 599 -25.38 26.25 23.52
CA ARG A 599 -25.70 27.35 22.60
C ARG A 599 -25.41 27.00 21.15
N CYS A 600 -26.04 27.71 20.22
CA CYS A 600 -25.78 27.63 18.79
C CYS A 600 -25.53 29.04 18.28
N VAL A 601 -24.38 29.25 17.62
CA VAL A 601 -23.95 30.52 17.04
C VAL A 601 -23.52 30.28 15.60
N VAL A 602 -23.58 31.29 14.73
CA VAL A 602 -23.07 31.19 13.37
C VAL A 602 -21.69 31.83 13.32
N GLU A 603 -20.66 31.04 13.01
CA GLU A 603 -19.27 31.49 12.90
C GLU A 603 -18.77 31.20 11.47
N GLY A 604 -18.29 32.22 10.76
CA GLY A 604 -17.77 32.05 9.39
C GLY A 604 -18.81 31.47 8.40
N ASP A 605 -20.05 31.97 8.46
CA ASP A 605 -21.23 31.50 7.70
C ASP A 605 -21.71 30.07 7.99
N GLU A 606 -21.13 29.36 8.96
CA GLU A 606 -21.52 28.00 9.35
C GLU A 606 -22.09 27.96 10.80
N PRO A 607 -23.18 27.23 11.07
CA PRO A 607 -23.67 27.05 12.44
C PRO A 607 -22.72 26.18 13.29
N VAL A 608 -22.38 26.66 14.47
CA VAL A 608 -21.58 25.98 15.48
C VAL A 608 -22.42 25.80 16.75
N ILE A 609 -22.60 24.55 17.18
CA ILE A 609 -23.30 24.18 18.41
C ILE A 609 -22.26 23.83 19.47
N THR A 610 -22.31 24.51 20.62
CA THR A 610 -21.54 24.14 21.81
C THR A 610 -22.48 23.45 22.81
N LEU A 611 -22.12 22.25 23.25
CA LEU A 611 -22.84 21.45 24.23
C LEU A 611 -22.01 21.36 25.52
N ALA A 612 -22.56 21.79 26.65
CA ALA A 612 -21.90 21.64 27.95
C ALA A 612 -22.08 20.21 28.48
N LYS A 613 -20.98 19.51 28.79
CA LYS A 613 -21.03 18.15 29.33
C LYS A 613 -21.55 18.15 30.76
N GLN A 614 -22.37 17.16 31.13
CA GLN A 614 -22.79 16.98 32.52
C GLN A 614 -21.66 16.46 33.42
N ARG A 615 -20.75 15.64 32.86
CA ARG A 615 -19.54 15.12 33.52
C ARG A 615 -18.33 15.47 32.68
N ARG A 616 -17.24 15.89 33.33
CA ARG A 616 -15.95 16.16 32.68
C ARG A 616 -15.26 14.84 32.35
N GLU A 617 -15.70 14.23 31.26
CA GLU A 617 -15.18 12.96 30.74
C GLU A 617 -14.98 13.07 29.22
N SER A 618 -14.03 12.29 28.71
CA SER A 618 -13.75 12.24 27.27
C SER A 618 -14.75 11.32 26.58
N TRP A 619 -15.44 11.84 25.58
CA TRP A 619 -16.42 11.11 24.78
C TRP A 619 -15.71 10.38 23.64
N CYS A 620 -15.81 9.05 23.61
CA CYS A 620 -15.22 8.24 22.52
C CYS A 620 -16.03 8.35 21.21
N SER A 621 -17.28 8.78 21.28
CA SER A 621 -18.16 9.06 20.14
C SER A 621 -19.17 10.17 20.49
N LEU A 622 -19.74 10.83 19.49
CA LEU A 622 -20.77 11.86 19.75
C LEU A 622 -22.13 11.23 20.06
N LEU A 623 -22.49 10.15 19.35
CA LEU A 623 -23.85 9.62 19.29
C LEU A 623 -23.93 8.17 19.78
N LYS A 624 -25.06 7.80 20.39
CA LYS A 624 -25.33 6.39 20.78
C LYS A 624 -25.44 5.44 19.58
N GLN A 625 -25.89 5.95 18.44
CA GLN A 625 -26.02 5.21 17.19
C GLN A 625 -25.24 5.92 16.08
N ARG A 626 -24.63 5.13 15.20
CA ARG A 626 -23.79 5.64 14.10
C ARG A 626 -24.63 6.45 13.12
N ASN A 627 -24.20 7.66 12.80
CA ASN A 627 -24.79 8.50 11.76
C ASN A 627 -23.71 8.83 10.69
N PRO A 628 -23.90 8.45 9.41
CA PRO A 628 -22.90 8.66 8.36
C PRO A 628 -22.60 10.14 8.07
N ASN A 629 -23.50 11.06 8.46
CA ASN A 629 -23.31 12.49 8.26
C ASN A 629 -22.59 13.17 9.43
N VAL A 630 -22.15 12.42 10.45
CA VAL A 630 -21.48 12.95 11.65
C VAL A 630 -20.08 12.35 11.77
N ALA A 631 -19.06 13.20 11.73
CA ALA A 631 -17.65 12.83 11.79
C ALA A 631 -16.90 13.67 12.84
N PHE A 632 -15.77 13.18 13.33
CA PHE A 632 -14.92 13.96 14.23
C PHE A 632 -14.14 15.05 13.46
N ASP A 633 -13.92 16.23 14.06
CA ASP A 633 -13.15 17.34 13.48
C ASP A 633 -11.66 17.19 13.82
N PHE A 634 -10.90 16.62 12.90
CA PHE A 634 -9.47 16.36 13.09
C PHE A 634 -8.59 17.61 13.08
N ASP A 635 -9.12 18.74 12.62
CA ASP A 635 -8.37 20.00 12.53
C ASP A 635 -8.25 20.70 13.90
N HIS A 636 -8.99 20.25 14.93
CA HIS A 636 -9.08 20.88 16.27
C HIS A 636 -8.63 19.93 17.40
N TRP A 637 -7.65 19.07 17.13
CA TRP A 637 -7.11 18.13 18.11
C TRP A 637 -6.20 18.87 19.12
N GLU A 638 -6.72 19.15 20.32
CA GLU A 638 -5.89 19.56 21.46
C GLU A 638 -5.14 18.32 22.00
N GLU A 639 -3.80 18.38 22.00
CA GLU A 639 -2.96 17.38 22.65
C GLU A 639 -3.22 17.42 24.16
N CYS A 640 -3.76 16.35 24.76
CA CYS A 640 -3.56 16.14 26.19
C CYS A 640 -2.05 16.01 26.39
N GLU A 641 -1.43 16.98 27.04
CA GLU A 641 -0.07 16.88 27.56
C GLU A 641 -0.03 15.79 28.64
N GLU A 642 0.06 14.54 28.19
CA GLU A 642 0.73 13.50 28.95
C GLU A 642 2.03 13.18 28.20
N GLU A 643 3.15 13.49 28.87
CA GLU A 643 4.51 13.28 28.40
C GLU A 643 4.69 11.89 27.80
N SER A 644 4.68 11.81 26.46
CA SER A 644 4.99 10.58 25.74
C SER A 644 6.01 10.88 24.65
N HIS A 645 7.20 10.31 24.84
CA HIS A 645 8.37 10.45 24.00
C HIS A 645 8.09 10.04 22.55
N PHE A 646 7.93 11.02 21.66
CA PHE A 646 8.13 10.84 20.23
C PHE A 646 9.49 11.39 19.82
N SER A 647 10.40 10.51 19.44
CA SER A 647 11.48 10.87 18.53
C SER A 647 10.85 11.11 17.15
N LYS A 648 10.91 12.35 16.66
CA LYS A 648 10.48 12.73 15.30
C LYS A 648 11.15 11.80 14.28
N VAL A 649 10.37 10.94 13.64
CA VAL A 649 10.75 10.35 12.36
C VAL A 649 10.61 11.45 11.32
N THR A 650 11.71 12.15 11.03
CA THR A 650 11.82 12.98 9.84
C THR A 650 11.79 12.07 8.62
N TYR A 651 10.68 12.06 7.89
CA TYR A 651 10.72 11.75 6.47
C TYR A 651 11.61 12.80 5.81
N SER A 652 12.77 12.38 5.33
CA SER A 652 13.60 13.21 4.45
C SER A 652 12.76 13.56 3.22
N LYS A 653 12.25 14.79 3.20
CA LYS A 653 11.84 15.44 1.95
C LYS A 653 13.13 15.67 1.17
N ASN A 654 13.21 15.10 -0.03
CA ASN A 654 14.24 15.44 -1.01
C ASN A 654 14.42 16.97 -1.06
N PRO A 655 15.64 17.51 -0.94
CA PRO A 655 15.85 18.93 -1.07
C PRO A 655 15.46 19.35 -2.49
N SER A 656 14.45 20.22 -2.57
CA SER A 656 14.13 20.97 -3.78
C SER A 656 15.38 21.74 -4.19
N CYS A 657 15.92 21.42 -5.36
CA CYS A 657 16.97 22.21 -6.01
C CYS A 657 16.40 23.63 -6.23
N LYS A 658 16.86 24.59 -5.44
CA LYS A 658 16.65 26.01 -5.73
C LYS A 658 17.59 26.37 -6.87
N VAL A 659 17.02 26.61 -8.03
CA VAL A 659 17.67 27.34 -9.12
C VAL A 659 17.96 28.75 -8.59
N ALA A 660 19.23 29.10 -8.51
CA ALA A 660 19.64 30.48 -8.34
C ALA A 660 19.53 31.15 -9.72
N GLU A 661 18.77 32.23 -9.76
CA GLU A 661 18.60 33.10 -10.92
C GLU A 661 19.41 34.37 -10.67
N VAL A 662 19.95 34.93 -11.78
CA VAL A 662 20.57 36.26 -11.96
C VAL A 662 21.98 36.40 -11.34
N ILE A 663 23.04 36.81 -12.05
CA ILE A 663 23.18 38.01 -12.88
C ILE A 663 24.19 37.80 -14.02
N GLU A 664 23.80 38.23 -15.22
CA GLU A 664 24.69 38.52 -16.35
C GLU A 664 25.63 39.67 -15.98
N ASP A 665 26.94 39.46 -16.01
CA ASP A 665 27.89 40.54 -16.21
C ASP A 665 28.72 40.23 -17.46
N SER A 666 28.57 41.14 -18.41
CA SER A 666 29.31 41.27 -19.66
C SER A 666 30.73 41.79 -19.44
N ASP A 667 31.57 41.52 -20.44
CA ASP A 667 32.78 42.25 -20.83
C ASP A 667 34.07 42.04 -20.00
N GLN A 668 35.04 41.33 -20.58
CA GLN A 668 36.09 41.89 -21.45
C GLN A 668 37.40 41.07 -21.40
N THR A 669 38.01 41.01 -22.58
CA THR A 669 39.27 40.39 -22.99
C THR A 669 40.53 41.06 -22.41
N SER A 670 41.52 40.25 -22.02
CA SER A 670 42.98 40.47 -22.22
C SER A 670 43.70 39.25 -21.63
N GLU A 671 44.29 38.37 -22.45
CA GLU A 671 45.73 38.37 -22.81
C GLU A 671 46.67 38.58 -21.61
N ASP A 672 47.32 37.49 -21.20
CA ASP A 672 48.77 37.24 -21.37
C ASP A 672 49.48 36.66 -20.14
N ASP A 673 50.45 35.81 -20.47
CA ASP A 673 51.63 35.37 -19.72
C ASP A 673 51.52 34.50 -18.45
N GLY A 674 52.07 33.30 -18.58
CA GLY A 674 53.42 33.10 -18.04
C GLY A 674 53.56 32.28 -16.76
N SER A 675 54.08 31.07 -16.95
CA SER A 675 55.13 30.41 -16.14
C SER A 675 54.86 29.87 -14.73
N GLU A 676 55.21 28.58 -14.63
CA GLU A 676 55.98 27.90 -13.57
C GLU A 676 55.28 27.38 -12.30
N SER A 677 55.20 26.04 -12.25
CA SER A 677 55.84 25.16 -11.25
C SER A 677 55.70 25.51 -9.77
N GLU A 678 54.91 24.70 -9.04
CA GLU A 678 55.38 23.67 -8.09
C GLU A 678 54.26 22.68 -7.77
#